data_AF-A0A2M7KN04-F1
#
_entry.id   AF-A0A2M7KN04-F1
#
_cell.length_a   1.000
_cell.length_b   1.000
_cell.length_c   1.000
_cell.angle_alpha   90.00
_cell.angle_beta   90.00
_cell.angle_gamma   90.00
#
_symmetry.space_group_name_H-M   'P 1'
#
loop_
_entity.id
_entity.type
_entity.pdbx_description
1 polymer ?
#
loop_
_entity_poly.entity_id
_entity_poly.type
_entity_poly.pdbx_seq_one_letter_code
_entity_poly.pdbx_strand_id
1 'polypeptide(L)'
;MRLKVIACGVLEPELEALAQQSPHEIELHTLDAGLHSAPAKLRLETQAVIDESRDVEAIILGYGLCGRGVSGLIARHCRVVLPKAHDCMTLFLGSRAAYGKQFKEHPGTYYITPGWYEKSLAPKQAKRAVVARDLENAEKSPRFSPLAEKYGEENARYILWFQDSWKRNYTRVAFIDTGVGDVEKYTRYARDMAEALGWQFERIEADLHLLHAALLGEWERQDLLVVEPGQRVVATGDDTIIAAIDRDEQTEPALDSDETMDTESSRPEVQEPAGDPAVRRPSEAAGPMTRLEPAARPVSADEPLAIGIDAGGTYTDCVLCTLDDAIVLSKAKAPTTPHDLAVGIREGLAKLDWPEPTRIRSVSLSTTLATNAIAENKGGTPGLLLMPSVSQAKIDWALTRTVPGQMTISGAELEPTDADATLIAVDDLLAAGADAFAVVGYSSVRNPAHELAVAELVRSRCDLPVVCGHELSQQLNLINRANTAILNARLFPPIRELLDAAKAMLRDFGVEAPLWVVKGDGSLMNEETALTRPIDTLLSGPAASVAGARHLSGATEALVIDMGGTTTDSALLEGGVVRLKEDGIRVNGWPLNVVAADIATVGLGGDSRVDFTSNRTLTVGPDRALPLCFIGAQFPRVTAELASLDPSTILDRGSARALEYLCLRRVPPAEVLRGQDAAVVAVLRDGPLTRPALARRLGLVSAHLLFTDALESRGYLIRSAFTPTDVLHARGELTLWEADASRHALRLFADLYGASPTDVAAAVIAAVVRKLCEQVIRRETGIDTSVPECAQLLDHALSQGNGSRLSFQPHYRRPLVAIGAPVHAYFPTVADILNGELVLPPHAEVANAVGAAASEVLVREVVTVRPGDTGAYLLHSRAGRREFTSLAAALRAAEEAACSLAEQRARTSGAETCRLRAETRNREGFAADGSRIFIEATVEATASGKGTRATSPTDRGEETCATC
;
A
#
# COMPACT_ATOMS: atom_id res chain seq x y z
N MET A 1 -48.00 31.59 -12.72
CA MET A 1 -47.22 31.00 -13.82
C MET A 1 -47.83 29.66 -14.18
N ARG A 2 -47.71 29.22 -15.43
CA ARG A 2 -47.96 27.83 -15.82
C ARG A 2 -46.65 27.05 -15.78
N LEU A 3 -46.54 26.09 -14.86
CA LEU A 3 -45.34 25.30 -14.59
C LEU A 3 -45.55 23.85 -15.02
N LYS A 4 -44.51 23.21 -15.54
CA LYS A 4 -44.50 21.77 -15.75
C LYS A 4 -43.50 21.10 -14.82
N VAL A 5 -43.90 20.03 -14.15
CA VAL A 5 -43.03 19.26 -13.27
C VAL A 5 -42.69 17.95 -13.95
N ILE A 6 -41.40 17.65 -14.13
CA ILE A 6 -40.93 16.35 -14.64
C ILE A 6 -40.20 15.66 -13.49
N ALA A 7 -40.72 14.54 -13.03
CA ALA A 7 -40.20 13.88 -11.83
C ALA A 7 -40.26 12.36 -11.91
N CYS A 8 -39.54 11.70 -11.01
CA CYS A 8 -39.69 10.27 -10.80
C CYS A 8 -41.10 9.98 -10.26
N GLY A 9 -41.75 8.90 -10.73
CA GLY A 9 -43.06 8.48 -10.21
C GLY A 9 -43.08 8.27 -8.69
N VAL A 10 -41.93 7.99 -8.06
CA VAL A 10 -41.80 7.89 -6.59
C VAL A 10 -42.12 9.18 -5.85
N LEU A 11 -42.04 10.34 -6.50
CA LEU A 11 -42.35 11.64 -5.90
C LEU A 11 -43.78 12.10 -6.18
N GLU A 12 -44.55 11.34 -6.98
CA GLU A 12 -45.86 11.77 -7.45
C GLU A 12 -46.82 12.15 -6.31
N PRO A 13 -47.00 11.35 -5.24
CA PRO A 13 -47.92 11.73 -4.16
C PRO A 13 -47.53 13.02 -3.44
N GLU A 14 -46.24 13.22 -3.19
CA GLU A 14 -45.72 14.43 -2.55
C GLU A 14 -45.87 15.65 -3.46
N LEU A 15 -45.57 15.51 -4.75
CA LEU A 15 -45.71 16.59 -5.73
C LEU A 15 -47.16 16.98 -5.97
N GLU A 16 -48.10 16.03 -5.99
CA GLU A 16 -49.54 16.33 -6.07
C GLU A 16 -50.02 17.12 -4.84
N ALA A 17 -49.59 16.72 -3.64
CA ALA A 17 -49.96 17.39 -2.39
C ALA A 17 -49.37 18.81 -2.30
N LEU A 18 -48.14 19.00 -2.76
CA LEU A 18 -47.48 20.31 -2.79
C LEU A 18 -48.03 21.19 -3.92
N ALA A 19 -48.38 20.62 -5.07
CA ALA A 19 -48.94 21.37 -6.19
C ALA A 19 -50.27 22.04 -5.84
N GLN A 20 -51.12 21.40 -5.01
CA GLN A 20 -52.37 21.98 -4.49
C GLN A 20 -52.15 23.21 -3.60
N GLN A 21 -50.94 23.37 -3.04
CA GLN A 21 -50.58 24.49 -2.17
C GLN A 21 -49.90 25.62 -2.96
N SER A 22 -49.52 25.40 -4.22
CA SER A 22 -48.89 26.41 -5.06
C SER A 22 -49.92 27.40 -5.63
N PRO A 23 -49.59 28.70 -5.72
CA PRO A 23 -50.40 29.69 -6.42
C PRO A 23 -50.27 29.61 -7.95
N HIS A 24 -49.60 28.58 -8.49
CA HIS A 24 -49.32 28.40 -9.91
C HIS A 24 -50.12 27.24 -10.51
N GLU A 25 -50.36 27.30 -11.82
CA GLU A 25 -50.97 26.20 -12.56
C GLU A 25 -49.88 25.17 -12.84
N ILE A 26 -49.96 23.98 -12.23
CA ILE A 26 -48.93 22.94 -12.32
C ILE A 26 -49.43 21.75 -13.15
N GLU A 27 -48.70 21.43 -14.22
CA GLU A 27 -48.83 20.20 -14.99
C GLU A 27 -47.79 19.19 -14.52
N LEU A 28 -48.20 18.08 -13.90
CA LEU A 28 -47.29 17.03 -13.43
C LEU A 28 -47.10 15.94 -14.49
N HIS A 29 -45.85 15.63 -14.81
CA HIS A 29 -45.44 14.55 -15.71
C HIS A 29 -44.45 13.64 -15.00
N THR A 30 -44.86 12.40 -14.69
CA THR A 30 -44.01 11.44 -13.98
C THR A 30 -43.45 10.39 -14.94
N LEU A 31 -42.17 10.05 -14.75
CA LEU A 31 -41.49 8.98 -15.47
C LEU A 31 -41.34 7.73 -14.60
N ASP A 32 -41.14 6.57 -15.23
CA ASP A 32 -40.98 5.29 -14.53
C ASP A 32 -39.80 5.32 -13.54
N ALA A 33 -40.05 4.90 -12.31
CA ALA A 33 -39.03 4.87 -11.25
C ALA A 33 -37.81 4.01 -11.60
N GLY A 34 -38.00 2.95 -12.40
CA GLY A 34 -36.96 2.04 -12.87
C GLY A 34 -35.89 2.70 -13.75
N LEU A 35 -36.18 3.88 -14.33
CA LEU A 35 -35.20 4.64 -15.12
C LEU A 35 -33.97 5.08 -14.31
N HIS A 36 -34.05 5.10 -12.96
CA HIS A 36 -32.89 5.32 -12.09
C HIS A 36 -31.75 4.31 -12.34
N SER A 37 -32.07 3.11 -12.80
CA SER A 37 -31.07 2.08 -13.10
C SER A 37 -30.46 2.23 -14.50
N ALA A 38 -30.91 3.20 -15.30
CA ALA A 38 -30.43 3.48 -16.65
C ALA A 38 -30.29 5.00 -16.91
N PRO A 39 -29.28 5.67 -16.33
CA PRO A 39 -29.16 7.14 -16.37
C PRO A 39 -29.13 7.76 -17.77
N ALA A 40 -28.55 7.08 -18.77
CA ALA A 40 -28.56 7.54 -20.16
C ALA A 40 -29.98 7.56 -20.75
N LYS A 41 -30.79 6.54 -20.45
CA LYS A 41 -32.19 6.46 -20.89
C LYS A 41 -33.06 7.48 -20.15
N LEU A 42 -32.85 7.64 -18.83
CA LEU A 42 -33.50 8.69 -18.03
C LEU A 42 -33.24 10.08 -18.64
N ARG A 43 -32.00 10.36 -19.06
CA ARG A 43 -31.64 11.62 -19.71
C ARG A 43 -32.38 11.84 -21.02
N LEU A 44 -32.40 10.84 -21.89
CA LEU A 44 -33.09 10.93 -23.18
C LEU A 44 -34.58 11.17 -23.02
N GLU A 45 -35.25 10.42 -22.13
CA GLU A 45 -36.69 10.58 -21.89
C GLU A 45 -37.01 11.92 -21.22
N THR A 46 -36.21 12.32 -20.22
CA THR A 46 -36.39 13.64 -19.58
C THR A 46 -36.15 14.77 -20.57
N GLN A 47 -35.14 14.66 -21.45
CA GLN A 47 -34.87 15.65 -22.49
C GLN A 47 -36.02 15.73 -23.51
N ALA A 48 -36.58 14.59 -23.93
CA ALA A 48 -37.71 14.57 -24.84
C ALA A 48 -38.92 15.34 -24.26
N VAL A 49 -39.23 15.13 -22.98
CA VAL A 49 -40.32 15.87 -22.31
C VAL A 49 -39.98 17.36 -22.18
N ILE A 50 -38.72 17.73 -21.92
CA ILE A 50 -38.27 19.13 -21.91
C ILE A 50 -38.46 19.78 -23.29
N ASP A 51 -38.05 19.10 -24.36
CA ASP A 51 -38.09 19.61 -25.73
C ASP A 51 -39.54 19.79 -26.24
N GLU A 52 -40.47 18.94 -25.80
CA GLU A 52 -41.90 19.01 -26.13
C GLU A 52 -42.64 20.12 -25.36
N SER A 53 -42.08 20.63 -24.26
CA SER A 53 -42.74 21.55 -23.34
C SER A 53 -42.59 23.01 -23.79
N ARG A 54 -43.50 23.46 -24.65
CA ARG A 54 -43.48 24.81 -25.27
C ARG A 54 -44.48 25.81 -24.70
N ASP A 55 -45.54 25.34 -24.06
CA ASP A 55 -46.66 26.17 -23.57
C ASP A 55 -46.62 26.44 -22.05
N VAL A 56 -45.41 26.43 -21.47
CA VAL A 56 -45.16 26.62 -20.03
C VAL A 56 -44.05 27.64 -19.78
N GLU A 57 -44.13 28.35 -18.66
CA GLU A 57 -43.19 29.42 -18.30
C GLU A 57 -41.88 28.87 -17.71
N ALA A 58 -41.94 27.72 -17.04
CA ALA A 58 -40.77 27.00 -16.55
C ALA A 58 -41.05 25.52 -16.33
N ILE A 59 -39.97 24.73 -16.36
CA ILE A 59 -39.99 23.29 -16.06
C ILE A 59 -39.28 23.07 -14.72
N ILE A 60 -39.90 22.35 -13.79
CA ILE A 60 -39.31 21.94 -12.52
C ILE A 60 -38.92 20.46 -12.61
N LEU A 61 -37.66 20.12 -12.31
CA LEU A 61 -37.22 18.73 -12.24
C LEU A 61 -37.23 18.20 -10.81
N GLY A 62 -38.03 17.15 -10.58
CA GLY A 62 -38.05 16.40 -9.32
C GLY A 62 -37.01 15.28 -9.31
N TYR A 63 -35.74 15.62 -9.50
CA TYR A 63 -34.62 14.67 -9.55
C TYR A 63 -33.39 15.22 -8.82
N GLY A 64 -32.65 14.34 -8.17
CA GLY A 64 -31.23 14.60 -7.85
C GLY A 64 -30.33 14.25 -9.04
N LEU A 65 -29.03 14.04 -8.80
CA LEU A 65 -28.10 13.64 -9.88
C LEU A 65 -28.46 12.30 -10.54
N CYS A 66 -29.10 11.37 -9.82
CA CYS A 66 -29.62 10.09 -10.34
C CYS A 66 -28.63 9.35 -11.26
N GLY A 67 -27.41 9.06 -10.77
CA GLY A 67 -26.36 8.45 -11.58
C GLY A 67 -25.86 9.32 -12.74
N ARG A 68 -25.96 10.65 -12.60
CA ARG A 68 -25.74 11.69 -13.63
C ARG A 68 -26.78 11.71 -14.75
N GLY A 69 -27.97 11.15 -14.54
CA GLY A 69 -29.06 11.17 -15.52
C GLY A 69 -29.50 12.59 -15.91
N VAL A 70 -29.44 13.54 -14.97
CA VAL A 70 -29.80 14.95 -15.22
C VAL A 70 -28.66 15.79 -15.82
N SER A 71 -27.41 15.33 -15.72
CA SER A 71 -26.26 16.05 -16.27
C SER A 71 -26.34 16.01 -17.80
N GLY A 72 -26.19 17.14 -18.46
CA GLY A 72 -26.29 17.26 -19.91
C GLY A 72 -27.71 17.54 -20.41
N LEU A 73 -28.71 17.65 -19.53
CA LEU A 73 -30.02 18.17 -19.92
C LEU A 73 -29.90 19.63 -20.35
N ILE A 74 -30.59 19.99 -21.42
CA ILE A 74 -30.54 21.29 -22.06
C ILE A 74 -31.89 21.97 -21.89
N ALA A 75 -31.90 23.19 -21.37
CA ALA A 75 -33.08 24.05 -21.40
C ALA A 75 -33.24 24.60 -22.82
N ARG A 76 -34.29 24.19 -23.56
CA ARG A 76 -34.51 24.62 -24.94
C ARG A 76 -35.32 25.90 -25.06
N HIS A 77 -36.55 25.87 -24.54
CA HIS A 77 -37.58 26.87 -24.86
C HIS A 77 -37.98 27.72 -23.66
N CYS A 78 -37.99 27.12 -22.47
CA CYS A 78 -38.24 27.78 -21.20
C CYS A 78 -37.17 27.35 -20.19
N ARG A 79 -37.05 28.08 -19.09
CA ARG A 79 -36.06 27.77 -18.05
C ARG A 79 -36.37 26.44 -17.39
N VAL A 80 -35.32 25.73 -17.01
CA VAL A 80 -35.41 24.48 -16.24
C VAL A 80 -34.87 24.74 -14.84
N VAL A 81 -35.66 24.46 -13.82
CA VAL A 81 -35.30 24.63 -12.41
C VAL A 81 -35.19 23.26 -11.77
N LEU A 82 -34.10 23.02 -11.06
CA LEU A 82 -33.88 21.75 -10.39
C LEU A 82 -33.15 21.94 -9.06
N PRO A 83 -33.47 21.13 -8.05
CA PRO A 83 -32.78 21.17 -6.76
C PRO A 83 -31.33 20.73 -6.91
N LYS A 84 -30.43 21.40 -6.18
CA LYS A 84 -29.02 20.98 -6.05
C LYS A 84 -28.93 19.76 -5.13
N ALA A 85 -29.30 18.61 -5.66
CA ALA A 85 -29.37 17.35 -4.95
C ALA A 85 -28.48 16.29 -5.60
N HIS A 86 -27.60 15.67 -4.83
CA HIS A 86 -26.73 14.60 -5.30
C HIS A 86 -27.47 13.25 -5.37
N ASP A 87 -28.52 13.11 -4.57
CA ASP A 87 -29.41 11.94 -4.53
C ASP A 87 -30.86 12.41 -4.28
N CYS A 88 -31.85 11.67 -4.80
CA CYS A 88 -33.27 12.00 -4.62
C CYS A 88 -33.72 12.00 -3.16
N MET A 89 -33.04 11.28 -2.26
CA MET A 89 -33.33 11.34 -0.82
C MET A 89 -33.06 12.74 -0.23
N THR A 90 -32.18 13.53 -0.85
CA THR A 90 -31.98 14.93 -0.47
C THR A 90 -33.27 15.75 -0.59
N LEU A 91 -34.14 15.40 -1.54
CA LEU A 91 -35.42 16.08 -1.78
C LEU A 91 -36.44 15.84 -0.67
N PHE A 92 -36.31 14.70 0.03
CA PHE A 92 -37.16 14.30 1.14
C PHE A 92 -36.62 14.73 2.50
N LEU A 93 -35.33 15.04 2.59
CA LEU A 93 -34.63 15.43 3.82
C LEU A 93 -34.24 16.92 3.85
N GLY A 94 -34.68 17.70 2.86
CA GLY A 94 -34.54 19.15 2.78
C GLY A 94 -33.14 19.67 2.44
N SER A 95 -32.07 18.90 2.68
CA SER A 95 -30.71 19.36 2.37
C SER A 95 -29.68 18.24 2.20
N ARG A 96 -28.60 18.55 1.48
CA ARG A 96 -27.42 17.67 1.37
C ARG A 96 -26.82 17.37 2.74
N ALA A 97 -26.79 18.36 3.65
CA ALA A 97 -26.23 18.19 4.98
C ALA A 97 -27.03 17.17 5.82
N ALA A 98 -28.37 17.25 5.75
CA ALA A 98 -29.26 16.31 6.44
C ALA A 98 -29.11 14.89 5.90
N TYR A 99 -29.11 14.70 4.58
CA TYR A 99 -28.83 13.39 3.98
C TYR A 99 -27.42 12.90 4.30
N GLY A 100 -26.41 13.76 4.19
CA GLY A 100 -25.02 13.42 4.50
C GLY A 100 -24.81 12.99 5.96
N LYS A 101 -25.55 13.58 6.90
CA LYS A 101 -25.58 13.13 8.30
C LYS A 101 -26.15 11.72 8.41
N GLN A 102 -27.31 11.47 7.80
CA GLN A 102 -27.95 10.15 7.80
C GLN A 102 -27.04 9.07 7.17
N PHE A 103 -26.38 9.39 6.06
CA PHE A 103 -25.47 8.48 5.39
C PHE A 103 -24.20 8.17 6.21
N LYS A 104 -23.64 9.17 6.92
CA LYS A 104 -22.46 8.97 7.79
C LYS A 104 -22.79 8.14 9.03
N GLU A 105 -23.91 8.42 9.68
CA GLU A 105 -24.33 7.71 10.89
C GLU A 105 -24.79 6.28 10.57
N HIS A 106 -25.45 6.08 9.42
CA HIS A 106 -26.05 4.81 9.05
C HIS A 106 -25.95 4.55 7.53
N PRO A 107 -24.75 4.20 7.01
CA PRO A 107 -24.52 4.02 5.57
C PRO A 107 -25.33 2.88 4.93
N GLY A 108 -25.77 1.90 5.72
CA GLY A 108 -26.61 0.77 5.29
C GLY A 108 -28.11 1.02 5.48
N THR A 109 -28.63 2.17 5.06
CA THR A 109 -30.06 2.52 5.23
C THR A 109 -30.88 2.29 3.97
N TYR A 110 -31.97 1.54 4.10
CA TYR A 110 -32.98 1.36 3.07
C TYR A 110 -34.14 2.33 3.31
N TYR A 111 -34.31 3.31 2.43
CA TYR A 111 -35.33 4.35 2.59
C TYR A 111 -36.65 3.95 1.95
N ILE A 112 -37.75 4.22 2.66
CA ILE A 112 -39.12 4.01 2.18
C ILE A 112 -39.86 5.33 2.30
N THR A 113 -40.52 5.75 1.21
CA THR A 113 -41.46 6.89 1.17
C THR A 113 -42.85 6.39 0.76
N PRO A 114 -43.92 7.17 0.97
CA PRO A 114 -45.26 6.85 0.47
C PRO A 114 -45.28 6.57 -1.04
N GLY A 115 -44.67 7.45 -1.84
CA GLY A 115 -44.61 7.25 -3.29
C GLY A 115 -43.71 6.09 -3.72
N TRP A 116 -42.65 5.75 -2.97
CA TRP A 116 -41.90 4.52 -3.24
C TRP A 116 -42.79 3.29 -3.06
N TYR A 117 -43.57 3.25 -1.98
CA TYR A 117 -44.47 2.14 -1.68
C TYR A 117 -45.60 2.00 -2.71
N GLU A 118 -46.17 3.11 -3.18
CA GLU A 118 -47.29 3.08 -4.12
C GLU A 118 -46.88 2.95 -5.59
N LYS A 119 -45.70 3.46 -5.97
CA LYS A 119 -45.30 3.60 -7.38
C LYS A 119 -44.13 2.70 -7.81
N SER A 120 -43.25 2.27 -6.89
CA SER A 120 -42.14 1.35 -7.23
C SER A 120 -42.48 -0.15 -7.10
N LEU A 121 -43.65 -0.51 -6.54
CA LEU A 121 -44.05 -1.90 -6.28
C LEU A 121 -45.31 -2.31 -7.07
N ALA A 122 -45.17 -3.03 -8.18
CA ALA A 122 -46.30 -3.62 -8.95
C ALA A 122 -46.47 -5.14 -8.69
N PRO A 123 -47.67 -5.75 -8.83
CA PRO A 123 -48.94 -5.57 -8.10
C PRO A 123 -48.91 -6.22 -6.68
N LYS A 124 -50.05 -6.28 -5.96
CA LYS A 124 -50.20 -6.73 -4.55
C LYS A 124 -49.41 -7.98 -4.11
N GLN A 125 -49.11 -8.92 -5.02
CA GLN A 125 -48.29 -10.10 -4.74
C GLN A 125 -46.80 -9.77 -4.51
N ALA A 126 -46.24 -8.74 -5.17
CA ALA A 126 -44.88 -8.28 -4.94
C ALA A 126 -44.70 -7.63 -3.55
N LYS A 127 -45.75 -6.96 -3.04
CA LYS A 127 -45.76 -6.32 -1.70
C LYS A 127 -45.60 -7.33 -0.55
N ARG A 128 -46.03 -8.59 -0.71
CA ARG A 128 -45.80 -9.69 0.26
C ARG A 128 -44.49 -10.44 0.03
N ALA A 129 -44.02 -10.50 -1.22
CA ALA A 129 -42.84 -11.28 -1.58
C ALA A 129 -41.51 -10.61 -1.18
N VAL A 130 -41.46 -9.29 -0.93
CA VAL A 130 -40.23 -8.61 -0.47
C VAL A 130 -39.95 -8.92 1.01
N VAL A 131 -41.00 -9.07 1.82
CA VAL A 131 -40.90 -9.27 3.28
C VAL A 131 -40.73 -10.74 3.67
N ALA A 132 -41.36 -11.69 2.97
CA ALA A 132 -41.38 -13.11 3.37
C ALA A 132 -40.23 -13.99 2.83
N ARG A 133 -39.01 -13.46 2.67
CA ARG A 133 -37.88 -14.22 2.09
C ARG A 133 -36.78 -14.47 3.11
N ASP A 134 -36.83 -15.63 3.73
CA ASP A 134 -35.73 -16.17 4.54
C ASP A 134 -34.47 -16.31 3.67
N LEU A 135 -33.43 -15.54 4.00
CA LEU A 135 -32.09 -15.69 3.43
C LEU A 135 -31.48 -17.08 3.69
N GLU A 136 -32.04 -17.82 4.64
CA GLU A 136 -31.48 -19.08 5.16
C GLU A 136 -32.08 -20.33 4.51
N ASN A 137 -33.15 -20.22 3.70
CA ASN A 137 -33.79 -21.40 3.12
C ASN A 137 -34.31 -21.19 1.69
N ALA A 138 -33.37 -21.12 0.74
CA ALA A 138 -33.65 -20.91 -0.69
C ALA A 138 -34.65 -21.93 -1.28
N GLU A 139 -34.72 -23.14 -0.74
CA GLU A 139 -35.61 -24.23 -1.17
C GLU A 139 -37.09 -23.94 -0.91
N LYS A 140 -37.40 -23.06 0.04
CA LYS A 140 -38.76 -22.61 0.32
C LYS A 140 -39.23 -21.52 -0.64
N SER A 141 -38.34 -20.99 -1.48
CA SER A 141 -38.71 -20.00 -2.48
C SER A 141 -39.57 -20.65 -3.57
N PRO A 142 -40.74 -20.10 -3.91
CA PRO A 142 -41.56 -20.61 -5.01
C PRO A 142 -40.87 -20.50 -6.38
N ARG A 143 -39.74 -19.77 -6.46
CA ARG A 143 -38.86 -19.70 -7.64
C ARG A 143 -37.77 -20.77 -7.65
N PHE A 144 -37.57 -21.52 -6.56
CA PHE A 144 -36.52 -22.52 -6.45
C PHE A 144 -36.73 -23.66 -7.43
N SER A 145 -37.88 -24.35 -7.41
CA SER A 145 -38.12 -25.48 -8.33
C SER A 145 -37.99 -25.10 -9.81
N PRO A 146 -38.58 -23.98 -10.30
CA PRO A 146 -38.38 -23.56 -11.69
C PRO A 146 -36.92 -23.23 -12.04
N LEU A 147 -36.15 -22.66 -11.10
CA LEU A 147 -34.73 -22.35 -11.30
C LEU A 147 -33.86 -23.62 -11.21
N ALA A 148 -34.21 -24.55 -10.33
CA ALA A 148 -33.49 -25.80 -10.11
C ALA A 148 -33.69 -26.76 -11.29
N GLU A 149 -34.89 -26.84 -11.85
CA GLU A 149 -35.15 -27.58 -13.09
C GLU A 149 -34.38 -27.00 -14.28
N LYS A 150 -34.23 -25.68 -14.34
CA LYS A 150 -33.59 -25.00 -15.48
C LYS A 150 -32.07 -24.91 -15.38
N TYR A 151 -31.53 -24.75 -14.17
CA TYR A 151 -30.11 -24.42 -13.95
C TYR A 151 -29.42 -25.37 -12.97
N GLY A 152 -30.11 -26.33 -12.37
CA GLY A 152 -29.61 -27.20 -11.31
C GLY A 152 -29.81 -26.59 -9.92
N GLU A 153 -29.98 -27.44 -8.89
CA GLU A 153 -30.31 -27.00 -7.53
C GLU A 153 -29.28 -26.05 -6.92
N GLU A 154 -27.99 -26.30 -7.15
CA GLU A 154 -26.91 -25.48 -6.58
C GLU A 154 -26.91 -24.06 -7.20
N ASN A 155 -27.11 -23.97 -8.51
CA ASN A 155 -27.29 -22.69 -9.20
C ASN A 155 -28.60 -22.01 -8.81
N ALA A 156 -29.67 -22.76 -8.57
CA ALA A 156 -30.92 -22.18 -8.08
C ALA A 156 -30.77 -21.58 -6.67
N ARG A 157 -30.07 -22.28 -5.76
CA ARG A 157 -29.72 -21.76 -4.43
C ARG A 157 -28.90 -20.48 -4.59
N TYR A 158 -27.91 -20.48 -5.48
CA TYR A 158 -27.05 -19.31 -5.71
C TYR A 158 -27.76 -18.14 -6.39
N ILE A 159 -28.58 -18.38 -7.42
CA ILE A 159 -29.34 -17.33 -8.12
C ILE A 159 -30.27 -16.62 -7.14
N LEU A 160 -30.94 -17.38 -6.26
CA LEU A 160 -31.80 -16.80 -5.23
C LEU A 160 -30.98 -16.07 -4.17
N TRP A 161 -29.87 -16.66 -3.72
CA TRP A 161 -28.94 -16.00 -2.80
C TRP A 161 -28.40 -14.68 -3.36
N PHE A 162 -28.01 -14.63 -4.64
CA PHE A 162 -27.53 -13.44 -5.33
C PHE A 162 -28.65 -12.40 -5.51
N GLN A 163 -29.85 -12.82 -5.90
CA GLN A 163 -31.01 -11.93 -6.00
C GLN A 163 -31.42 -11.32 -4.66
N ASP A 164 -31.09 -11.99 -3.54
CA ASP A 164 -31.33 -11.51 -2.19
C ASP A 164 -30.06 -10.91 -1.52
N SER A 165 -28.90 -10.91 -2.18
CA SER A 165 -27.62 -10.51 -1.57
C SER A 165 -27.55 -9.01 -1.27
N TRP A 166 -28.31 -8.18 -2.01
CA TRP A 166 -28.42 -6.74 -1.75
C TRP A 166 -28.85 -6.44 -0.32
N LYS A 167 -29.64 -7.33 0.30
CA LYS A 167 -30.10 -7.21 1.70
C LYS A 167 -28.94 -7.15 2.69
N ARG A 168 -27.80 -7.76 2.39
CA ARG A 168 -26.64 -7.76 3.29
C ARG A 168 -25.95 -6.40 3.40
N ASN A 169 -26.21 -5.51 2.45
CA ASN A 169 -25.64 -4.17 2.42
C ASN A 169 -26.44 -3.18 3.28
N TYR A 170 -27.56 -3.63 3.86
CA TYR A 170 -28.44 -2.83 4.69
C TYR A 170 -28.53 -3.39 6.10
N THR A 171 -28.66 -2.50 7.06
CA THR A 171 -28.81 -2.81 8.50
C THR A 171 -29.97 -2.04 9.13
N ARG A 172 -30.53 -1.06 8.39
CA ARG A 172 -31.62 -0.19 8.84
C ARG A 172 -32.62 0.04 7.71
N VAL A 173 -33.92 0.07 8.04
CA VAL A 173 -34.98 0.61 7.20
C VAL A 173 -35.48 1.90 7.82
N ALA A 174 -35.47 2.98 7.05
CA ALA A 174 -35.98 4.28 7.46
C ALA A 174 -37.22 4.61 6.64
N PHE A 175 -38.38 4.71 7.30
CA PHE A 175 -39.58 5.28 6.69
C PHE A 175 -39.52 6.81 6.82
N ILE A 176 -39.46 7.51 5.69
CA ILE A 176 -39.56 8.96 5.64
C ILE A 176 -41.04 9.32 5.56
N ASP A 177 -41.52 9.92 6.63
CA ASP A 177 -42.90 10.36 6.76
C ASP A 177 -43.07 11.75 6.16
N THR A 178 -43.72 11.81 4.99
CA THR A 178 -44.05 13.04 4.27
C THR A 178 -45.41 13.62 4.66
N GLY A 179 -46.16 12.95 5.55
CA GLY A 179 -47.54 13.31 5.90
C GLY A 179 -48.57 13.00 4.81
N VAL A 180 -48.16 12.40 3.68
CA VAL A 180 -49.03 12.09 2.53
C VAL A 180 -49.51 10.64 2.56
N GLY A 181 -50.81 10.42 2.36
CA GLY A 181 -51.43 9.10 2.28
C GLY A 181 -51.64 8.42 3.64
N ASP A 182 -51.74 7.09 3.65
CA ASP A 182 -51.95 6.29 4.86
C ASP A 182 -50.61 6.02 5.57
N VAL A 183 -50.15 7.00 6.34
CA VAL A 183 -48.86 6.98 7.06
C VAL A 183 -48.72 5.74 7.94
N GLU A 184 -49.79 5.29 8.58
CA GLU A 184 -49.75 4.13 9.48
C GLU A 184 -49.59 2.82 8.70
N LYS A 185 -50.20 2.71 7.52
CA LYS A 185 -49.98 1.58 6.59
C LYS A 185 -48.53 1.50 6.13
N TYR A 186 -47.89 2.62 5.79
CA TYR A 186 -46.50 2.63 5.33
C TYR A 186 -45.51 2.38 6.47
N THR A 187 -45.76 2.98 7.64
CA THR A 187 -45.01 2.74 8.87
C THR A 187 -45.02 1.25 9.24
N ARG A 188 -46.20 0.62 9.21
CA ARG A 188 -46.35 -0.82 9.46
C ARG A 188 -45.56 -1.65 8.46
N TYR A 189 -45.63 -1.34 7.17
CA TYR A 189 -44.87 -2.07 6.15
C TYR A 189 -43.36 -1.99 6.36
N ALA A 190 -42.82 -0.81 6.65
CA ALA A 190 -41.40 -0.61 6.92
C ALA A 190 -40.95 -1.36 8.20
N ARG A 191 -41.80 -1.40 9.23
CA ARG A 191 -41.57 -2.15 10.46
C ARG A 191 -41.58 -3.67 10.22
N ASP A 192 -42.58 -4.17 9.50
CA ASP A 192 -42.68 -5.59 9.14
C ASP A 192 -41.46 -6.03 8.30
N MET A 193 -40.97 -5.17 7.40
CA MET A 193 -39.75 -5.42 6.62
C MET A 193 -38.51 -5.48 7.51
N ALA A 194 -38.36 -4.55 8.45
CA ALA A 194 -37.23 -4.52 9.37
C ALA A 194 -37.21 -5.77 10.25
N GLU A 195 -38.36 -6.17 10.79
CA GLU A 195 -38.51 -7.39 11.59
C GLU A 195 -38.15 -8.65 10.78
N ALA A 196 -38.69 -8.79 9.57
CA ALA A 196 -38.44 -9.96 8.73
C ALA A 196 -36.98 -10.08 8.25
N LEU A 197 -36.25 -8.97 8.13
CA LEU A 197 -34.88 -8.93 7.64
C LEU A 197 -33.83 -8.77 8.74
N GLY A 198 -34.25 -8.67 10.01
CA GLY A 198 -33.36 -8.45 11.15
C GLY A 198 -32.68 -7.07 11.14
N TRP A 199 -33.33 -6.06 10.55
CA TRP A 199 -32.83 -4.70 10.47
C TRP A 199 -33.45 -3.80 11.54
N GLN A 200 -32.82 -2.65 11.81
CA GLN A 200 -33.38 -1.61 12.66
C GLN A 200 -34.47 -0.83 11.91
N PHE A 201 -35.59 -0.55 12.56
CA PHE A 201 -36.64 0.33 12.03
C PHE A 201 -36.52 1.74 12.62
N GLU A 202 -36.61 2.75 11.76
CA GLU A 202 -36.70 4.16 12.17
C GLU A 202 -37.76 4.90 11.33
N ARG A 203 -38.46 5.85 11.97
CA ARG A 203 -39.33 6.82 11.29
C ARG A 203 -38.64 8.18 11.33
N ILE A 204 -38.49 8.80 10.17
CA ILE A 204 -37.86 10.10 9.99
C ILE A 204 -38.94 11.06 9.47
N GLU A 205 -39.08 12.23 10.06
CA GLU A 205 -39.96 13.27 9.52
C GLU A 205 -39.32 13.89 8.26
N ALA A 206 -40.10 14.02 7.19
CA ALA A 206 -39.62 14.62 5.95
C ALA A 206 -39.45 16.14 6.09
N ASP A 207 -38.51 16.68 5.31
CA ASP A 207 -38.41 18.09 4.99
C ASP A 207 -38.48 18.24 3.47
N LEU A 208 -39.64 18.66 2.96
CA LEU A 208 -39.91 18.82 1.53
C LEU A 208 -39.65 20.25 1.02
N HIS A 209 -38.96 21.07 1.81
CA HIS A 209 -38.77 22.49 1.53
C HIS A 209 -38.17 22.77 0.14
N LEU A 210 -37.26 21.93 -0.36
CA LEU A 210 -36.69 22.08 -1.71
C LEU A 210 -37.73 21.96 -2.82
N LEU A 211 -38.63 20.98 -2.71
CA LEU A 211 -39.70 20.77 -3.68
C LEU A 211 -40.76 21.87 -3.56
N HIS A 212 -41.10 22.24 -2.33
CA HIS A 212 -42.05 23.31 -2.04
C HIS A 212 -41.57 24.66 -2.62
N ALA A 213 -40.32 25.06 -2.34
CA ALA A 213 -39.73 26.29 -2.84
C ALA A 213 -39.67 26.32 -4.38
N ALA A 214 -39.33 25.20 -5.03
CA ALA A 214 -39.31 25.11 -6.48
C ALA A 214 -40.71 25.31 -7.09
N LEU A 215 -41.76 24.76 -6.47
CA LEU A 215 -43.15 24.88 -6.91
C LEU A 215 -43.80 26.23 -6.58
N LEU A 216 -43.29 26.97 -5.59
CA LEU A 216 -43.71 28.34 -5.25
C LEU A 216 -43.05 29.43 -6.11
N GLY A 217 -42.08 29.07 -6.94
CA GLY A 217 -41.34 30.04 -7.74
C GLY A 217 -40.19 30.74 -7.00
N GLU A 218 -39.75 30.22 -5.84
CA GLU A 218 -38.66 30.79 -5.03
C GLU A 218 -37.27 30.42 -5.60
N TRP A 219 -37.03 30.71 -6.88
CA TRP A 219 -35.87 30.19 -7.61
C TRP A 219 -34.55 30.94 -7.38
N GLU A 220 -34.58 32.06 -6.65
CA GLU A 220 -33.38 32.82 -6.27
C GLU A 220 -32.59 32.14 -5.12
N ARG A 221 -33.12 31.05 -4.57
CA ARG A 221 -32.47 30.34 -3.46
C ARG A 221 -31.23 29.59 -3.93
N GLN A 222 -30.23 29.52 -3.04
CA GLN A 222 -28.95 28.89 -3.33
C GLN A 222 -29.03 27.36 -3.50
N ASP A 223 -30.07 26.73 -2.97
CA ASP A 223 -30.33 25.29 -3.00
C ASP A 223 -31.07 24.82 -4.28
N LEU A 224 -31.48 25.75 -5.13
CA LEU A 224 -32.02 25.50 -6.47
C LEU A 224 -31.03 25.98 -7.54
N LEU A 225 -31.04 25.30 -8.68
CA LEU A 225 -30.35 25.70 -9.91
C LEU A 225 -31.40 26.11 -10.93
N VAL A 226 -31.23 27.30 -11.52
CA VAL A 226 -31.97 27.75 -12.69
C VAL A 226 -31.06 27.60 -13.91
N VAL A 227 -31.57 26.93 -14.94
CA VAL A 227 -30.91 26.72 -16.23
C VAL A 227 -31.71 27.52 -17.26
N GLU A 228 -31.14 28.60 -17.78
CA GLU A 228 -31.81 29.45 -18.75
C GLU A 228 -31.82 28.80 -20.14
N PRO A 229 -32.79 29.16 -21.02
CA PRO A 229 -32.81 28.67 -22.39
C PRO A 229 -31.45 28.85 -23.10
N GLY A 230 -30.93 27.77 -23.69
CA GLY A 230 -29.60 27.76 -24.30
C GLY A 230 -28.48 27.29 -23.36
N GLN A 231 -28.77 27.04 -22.08
CA GLN A 231 -27.82 26.47 -21.14
C GLN A 231 -28.04 24.96 -20.94
N ARG A 232 -27.00 24.28 -20.45
CA ARG A 232 -27.05 22.87 -20.07
C ARG A 232 -26.65 22.65 -18.62
N VAL A 233 -27.22 21.62 -18.00
CA VAL A 233 -26.84 21.15 -16.67
C VAL A 233 -25.49 20.42 -16.75
N VAL A 234 -24.56 20.72 -15.85
CA VAL A 234 -23.34 19.94 -15.64
C VAL A 234 -23.16 19.57 -14.18
N ALA A 235 -22.68 18.37 -13.91
CA ALA A 235 -22.27 17.98 -12.56
C ALA A 235 -20.89 18.58 -12.25
N THR A 236 -20.74 19.27 -11.12
CA THR A 236 -19.55 20.07 -10.78
C THR A 236 -18.54 19.35 -9.89
N GLY A 237 -18.89 18.18 -9.36
CA GLY A 237 -17.98 17.36 -8.52
C GLY A 237 -17.62 17.99 -7.17
N ASP A 238 -18.11 19.21 -6.88
CA ASP A 238 -17.88 19.97 -5.66
C ASP A 238 -19.18 20.12 -4.84
N ASP A 239 -19.19 21.04 -3.87
CA ASP A 239 -20.34 21.25 -2.99
C ASP A 239 -21.55 21.91 -3.68
N THR A 240 -21.38 22.44 -4.89
CA THR A 240 -22.48 22.99 -5.69
C THR A 240 -23.30 21.91 -6.39
N ILE A 241 -22.77 20.68 -6.51
CA ILE A 241 -23.37 19.47 -7.12
C ILE A 241 -23.62 19.59 -8.63
N ILE A 242 -24.33 20.64 -9.04
CA ILE A 242 -24.71 20.95 -10.42
C ILE A 242 -24.57 22.45 -10.69
N ALA A 243 -24.21 22.78 -11.92
CA ALA A 243 -24.21 24.15 -12.44
C ALA A 243 -24.86 24.21 -13.82
N ALA A 244 -25.29 25.42 -14.21
CA ALA A 244 -25.70 25.74 -15.56
C ALA A 244 -24.51 26.36 -16.30
N ILE A 245 -24.24 25.89 -17.51
CA ILE A 245 -23.23 26.49 -18.39
C ILE A 245 -23.84 26.79 -19.76
N ASP A 246 -23.34 27.85 -20.39
CA ASP A 246 -23.75 28.23 -21.75
C ASP A 246 -23.38 27.13 -22.74
N ARG A 247 -24.22 26.97 -23.77
CA ARG A 247 -23.95 26.06 -24.87
C ARG A 247 -22.85 26.66 -25.75
N ASP A 248 -21.62 26.14 -25.64
CA ASP A 248 -20.56 26.40 -26.61
C ASP A 248 -21.02 25.93 -28.01
N GLU A 249 -20.99 26.84 -28.99
CA GLU A 249 -21.35 26.55 -30.40
C GLU A 249 -20.40 25.57 -31.11
N GLN A 250 -19.40 24.99 -30.43
CA GLN A 250 -18.39 24.10 -31.02
C GLN A 250 -18.25 22.71 -30.38
N THR A 251 -19.20 22.23 -29.57
CA THR A 251 -19.21 20.83 -29.14
C THR A 251 -20.61 20.22 -29.14
N GLU A 252 -21.07 19.77 -30.31
CA GLU A 252 -21.95 18.61 -30.35
C GLU A 252 -21.07 17.35 -30.43
N PRO A 253 -21.10 16.44 -29.44
CA PRO A 253 -20.77 15.06 -29.72
C PRO A 253 -21.87 14.50 -30.61
N ALA A 254 -21.50 14.05 -31.80
CA ALA A 254 -22.37 13.30 -32.69
C ALA A 254 -23.01 12.13 -31.91
N LEU A 255 -24.32 12.00 -32.06
CA LEU A 255 -25.03 10.75 -31.84
C LEU A 255 -24.42 9.70 -32.77
N ASP A 256 -24.17 8.50 -32.24
CA ASP A 256 -23.79 7.31 -33.01
C ASP A 256 -24.82 7.03 -34.12
N SER A 257 -24.45 7.38 -35.35
CA SER A 257 -24.96 6.83 -36.61
C SER A 257 -23.87 7.14 -37.65
N ASP A 258 -23.24 6.17 -38.32
CA ASP A 258 -23.94 5.35 -39.30
C ASP A 258 -23.20 4.05 -39.69
N GLU A 259 -24.00 3.06 -40.06
CA GLU A 259 -23.61 2.03 -41.03
C GLU A 259 -23.33 2.67 -42.40
N THR A 260 -22.27 2.19 -43.06
CA THR A 260 -22.00 2.16 -44.50
C THR A 260 -21.09 3.22 -45.17
N MET A 261 -19.97 2.67 -45.67
CA MET A 261 -19.36 2.77 -47.01
C MET A 261 -18.97 4.13 -47.63
N ASP A 262 -17.65 4.23 -47.81
CA ASP A 262 -16.93 4.56 -49.05
C ASP A 262 -16.63 6.01 -49.49
N THR A 263 -15.35 6.13 -49.88
CA THR A 263 -14.71 6.97 -50.93
C THR A 263 -14.07 8.32 -50.59
N GLU A 264 -12.73 8.27 -50.63
CA GLU A 264 -11.77 9.13 -51.35
C GLU A 264 -11.64 10.65 -51.11
N SER A 265 -10.38 11.00 -50.79
CA SER A 265 -9.64 12.22 -51.16
C SER A 265 -10.11 13.52 -50.48
N SER A 266 -9.28 14.45 -50.01
CA SER A 266 -7.98 14.92 -50.51
C SER A 266 -7.38 15.90 -49.47
N ARG A 267 -6.05 15.98 -49.41
CA ARG A 267 -5.29 17.01 -48.65
C ARG A 267 -5.45 18.40 -49.29
N PRO A 268 -5.32 19.49 -48.51
CA PRO A 268 -4.21 20.44 -48.74
C PRO A 268 -3.60 20.95 -47.41
N GLU A 269 -2.28 20.92 -47.23
CA GLU A 269 -1.28 21.95 -47.56
C GLU A 269 -1.22 23.19 -46.63
N VAL A 270 0.02 23.40 -46.18
CA VAL A 270 0.58 24.37 -45.22
C VAL A 270 0.48 25.82 -45.71
N GLN A 271 0.25 26.76 -44.78
CA GLN A 271 0.76 28.13 -44.91
C GLN A 271 1.14 28.72 -43.54
N GLU A 272 2.43 29.00 -43.37
CA GLU A 272 3.00 29.83 -42.30
C GLU A 272 2.61 31.31 -42.46
N PRO A 273 2.70 32.10 -41.39
CA PRO A 273 3.35 33.39 -41.52
C PRO A 273 4.40 33.69 -40.44
N ALA A 274 5.53 34.22 -40.92
CA ALA A 274 6.55 35.02 -40.22
C ALA A 274 5.93 36.26 -39.51
N GLY A 275 6.51 36.92 -38.51
CA GLY A 275 7.78 36.81 -37.78
C GLY A 275 8.00 38.06 -36.91
N ASP A 276 8.22 37.85 -35.59
CA ASP A 276 9.21 38.49 -34.68
C ASP A 276 9.08 40.02 -34.32
N PRO A 277 9.70 40.58 -33.24
CA PRO A 277 10.64 39.98 -32.28
C PRO A 277 10.44 40.33 -30.79
N ALA A 278 10.69 39.34 -29.91
CA ALA A 278 11.31 39.52 -28.59
C ALA A 278 11.50 38.16 -27.87
N VAL A 279 12.13 37.20 -28.54
CA VAL A 279 12.55 35.94 -27.91
C VAL A 279 13.89 36.19 -27.21
N ARG A 280 13.86 36.30 -25.88
CA ARG A 280 15.05 35.99 -25.08
C ARG A 280 15.23 34.48 -25.13
N ARG A 281 16.34 34.06 -25.75
CA ARG A 281 16.80 32.67 -25.82
C ARG A 281 16.76 32.03 -24.42
N PRO A 282 16.33 30.77 -24.27
CA PRO A 282 16.54 30.05 -23.04
C PRO A 282 18.06 29.93 -22.84
N SER A 283 18.53 30.46 -21.71
CA SER A 283 19.91 30.26 -21.28
C SER A 283 20.13 28.78 -21.02
N GLU A 284 21.20 28.26 -21.60
CA GLU A 284 21.94 27.09 -21.13
C GLU A 284 22.14 27.19 -19.60
N ALA A 285 21.27 26.53 -18.85
CA ALA A 285 21.44 26.26 -17.43
C ALA A 285 20.64 25.01 -17.03
N ALA A 286 20.69 23.96 -17.86
CA ALA A 286 20.71 22.62 -17.33
C ALA A 286 22.11 22.47 -16.70
N GLY A 287 22.18 22.49 -15.38
CA GLY A 287 23.41 22.12 -14.68
C GLY A 287 23.87 20.74 -15.17
N PRO A 288 25.18 20.49 -15.26
CA PRO A 288 25.69 19.25 -15.84
C PRO A 288 25.10 18.07 -15.05
N MET A 289 24.60 17.06 -15.77
CA MET A 289 24.47 15.72 -15.21
C MET A 289 25.85 15.36 -14.65
N THR A 290 26.00 15.37 -13.33
CA THR A 290 27.25 14.95 -12.70
C THR A 290 27.31 13.43 -12.79
N ARG A 291 27.72 12.90 -13.95
CA ARG A 291 28.23 11.53 -14.04
C ARG A 291 29.51 11.47 -13.23
N LEU A 292 29.38 11.17 -11.94
CA LEU A 292 30.49 10.62 -11.16
C LEU A 292 30.69 9.20 -11.67
N GLU A 293 31.47 9.03 -12.75
CA GLU A 293 32.11 7.75 -12.99
C GLU A 293 33.31 7.69 -12.03
N PRO A 294 33.28 6.86 -10.98
CA PRO A 294 34.50 6.62 -10.21
C PRO A 294 35.56 6.11 -11.19
N ALA A 295 36.76 6.70 -11.16
CA ALA A 295 37.85 6.29 -12.02
C ALA A 295 38.09 4.79 -11.83
N ALA A 296 37.68 3.99 -12.82
CA ALA A 296 37.82 2.55 -12.77
C ALA A 296 39.32 2.23 -12.79
N ARG A 297 39.88 1.95 -11.61
CA ARG A 297 41.23 1.41 -11.52
C ARG A 297 41.20 0.00 -12.13
N PRO A 298 42.28 -0.44 -12.80
CA PRO A 298 42.38 -1.82 -13.24
C PRO A 298 42.28 -2.75 -12.02
N VAL A 299 41.38 -3.73 -12.12
CA VAL A 299 41.19 -4.78 -11.11
C VAL A 299 42.24 -5.86 -11.35
N SER A 300 42.99 -6.23 -10.32
CA SER A 300 44.02 -7.26 -10.44
C SER A 300 43.40 -8.65 -10.61
N ALA A 301 44.06 -9.54 -11.36
CA ALA A 301 43.60 -10.91 -11.58
C ALA A 301 43.47 -11.71 -10.26
N ASP A 302 44.27 -11.37 -9.25
CA ASP A 302 44.31 -12.07 -7.95
C ASP A 302 43.58 -11.30 -6.83
N GLU A 303 42.89 -10.20 -7.16
CA GLU A 303 42.23 -9.37 -6.17
C GLU A 303 41.09 -10.13 -5.46
N PRO A 304 40.98 -10.04 -4.11
CA PRO A 304 39.91 -10.69 -3.36
C PRO A 304 38.55 -10.09 -3.71
N LEU A 305 37.54 -10.96 -3.79
CA LEU A 305 36.21 -10.63 -4.26
C LEU A 305 35.16 -10.83 -3.17
N ALA A 306 34.02 -10.16 -3.34
CA ALA A 306 32.84 -10.30 -2.52
C ALA A 306 31.61 -10.56 -3.39
N ILE A 307 30.62 -11.25 -2.82
CA ILE A 307 29.29 -11.41 -3.40
C ILE A 307 28.29 -10.66 -2.54
N GLY A 308 27.50 -9.79 -3.17
CA GLY A 308 26.32 -9.18 -2.56
C GLY A 308 25.06 -9.82 -3.09
N ILE A 309 24.11 -10.13 -2.20
CA ILE A 309 22.83 -10.76 -2.54
C ILE A 309 21.71 -9.97 -1.85
N ASP A 310 20.71 -9.55 -2.61
CA ASP A 310 19.45 -9.04 -2.05
C ASP A 310 18.28 -9.91 -2.50
N ALA A 311 17.68 -10.64 -1.57
CA ALA A 311 16.47 -11.42 -1.80
C ALA A 311 15.21 -10.56 -1.50
N GLY A 312 14.87 -9.71 -2.47
CA GLY A 312 13.71 -8.81 -2.46
C GLY A 312 12.39 -9.53 -2.73
N GLY A 313 11.26 -8.80 -2.75
CA GLY A 313 9.92 -9.39 -2.92
C GLY A 313 9.59 -9.85 -4.35
N THR A 314 10.17 -9.20 -5.36
CA THR A 314 9.94 -9.52 -6.79
C THR A 314 11.15 -10.20 -7.43
N TYR A 315 12.35 -9.68 -7.17
CA TYR A 315 13.60 -10.17 -7.73
C TYR A 315 14.64 -10.39 -6.65
N THR A 316 15.49 -11.37 -6.93
CA THR A 316 16.74 -11.60 -6.21
C THR A 316 17.87 -11.04 -7.06
N ASP A 317 18.59 -10.08 -6.49
CA ASP A 317 19.72 -9.40 -7.10
C ASP A 317 21.02 -9.98 -6.56
N CYS A 318 21.97 -10.23 -7.46
CA CYS A 318 23.29 -10.75 -7.11
C CYS A 318 24.36 -9.92 -7.82
N VAL A 319 25.42 -9.57 -7.09
CA VAL A 319 26.60 -8.90 -7.65
C VAL A 319 27.87 -9.60 -7.21
N LEU A 320 28.84 -9.67 -8.11
CA LEU A 320 30.22 -9.99 -7.83
C LEU A 320 31.03 -8.70 -7.92
N CYS A 321 31.76 -8.36 -6.87
CA CYS A 321 32.56 -7.13 -6.82
C CYS A 321 33.92 -7.34 -6.14
N THR A 322 34.81 -6.35 -6.23
CA THR A 322 36.03 -6.30 -5.43
C THR A 322 35.68 -6.20 -3.94
N LEU A 323 36.48 -6.81 -3.06
CA LEU A 323 36.21 -6.83 -1.62
C LEU A 323 36.33 -5.44 -0.98
N ASP A 324 37.27 -4.61 -1.46
CA ASP A 324 37.67 -3.43 -0.71
C ASP A 324 36.88 -2.16 -1.02
N ASP A 325 36.51 -1.97 -2.29
CA ASP A 325 35.85 -0.79 -2.84
C ASP A 325 34.57 -1.15 -3.62
N ALA A 326 34.13 -2.41 -3.56
CA ALA A 326 32.89 -2.90 -4.16
C ALA A 326 32.67 -2.46 -5.61
N ILE A 327 33.73 -2.50 -6.42
CA ILE A 327 33.68 -2.30 -7.87
C ILE A 327 32.98 -3.51 -8.50
N VAL A 328 31.85 -3.28 -9.16
CA VAL A 328 31.02 -4.33 -9.76
C VAL A 328 31.72 -4.96 -10.96
N LEU A 329 31.90 -6.28 -10.93
CA LEU A 329 32.51 -7.09 -12.00
C LEU A 329 31.47 -7.85 -12.80
N SER A 330 30.48 -8.43 -12.11
CA SER A 330 29.36 -9.14 -12.73
C SER A 330 28.10 -8.91 -11.90
N LYS A 331 26.94 -8.94 -12.54
CA LYS A 331 25.63 -8.71 -11.92
C LYS A 331 24.60 -9.62 -12.55
N ALA A 332 23.67 -10.10 -11.73
CA ALA A 332 22.61 -10.99 -12.15
C ALA A 332 21.31 -10.68 -11.42
N LYS A 333 20.20 -11.00 -12.08
CA LYS A 333 18.85 -10.84 -11.55
C LYS A 333 18.04 -12.10 -11.85
N ALA A 334 17.32 -12.60 -10.85
CA ALA A 334 16.42 -13.74 -10.99
C ALA A 334 15.08 -13.43 -10.30
N PRO A 335 13.95 -13.98 -10.79
CA PRO A 335 12.69 -13.86 -10.08
C PRO A 335 12.82 -14.42 -8.65
N THR A 336 12.32 -13.68 -7.65
CA THR A 336 12.27 -14.22 -6.28
C THR A 336 11.23 -15.33 -6.23
N THR A 337 11.54 -16.37 -5.47
CA THR A 337 10.60 -17.43 -5.08
C THR A 337 10.20 -17.21 -3.61
N PRO A 338 9.13 -16.47 -3.27
CA PRO A 338 8.94 -15.99 -1.88
C PRO A 338 8.61 -17.06 -0.84
N HIS A 339 8.26 -18.26 -1.29
CA HIS A 339 8.05 -19.42 -0.41
C HIS A 339 9.33 -20.24 -0.19
N ASP A 340 10.37 -20.01 -1.00
CA ASP A 340 11.69 -20.60 -0.87
C ASP A 340 12.71 -19.67 -1.54
N LEU A 341 13.25 -18.72 -0.75
CA LEU A 341 14.18 -17.72 -1.27
C LEU A 341 15.47 -18.34 -1.79
N ALA A 342 15.83 -19.55 -1.35
CA ALA A 342 17.05 -20.22 -1.80
C ALA A 342 17.02 -20.54 -3.30
N VAL A 343 15.83 -20.79 -3.87
CA VAL A 343 15.66 -20.99 -5.33
C VAL A 343 16.04 -19.72 -6.09
N GLY A 344 15.48 -18.57 -5.70
CA GLY A 344 15.77 -17.29 -6.36
C GLY A 344 17.25 -16.89 -6.23
N ILE A 345 17.84 -17.12 -5.05
CA ILE A 345 19.27 -16.90 -4.82
C ILE A 345 20.11 -17.82 -5.72
N ARG A 346 19.76 -19.10 -5.84
CA ARG A 346 20.50 -20.06 -6.70
C ARG A 346 20.48 -19.64 -8.16
N GLU A 347 19.31 -19.26 -8.66
CA GLU A 347 19.16 -18.79 -10.04
C GLU A 347 19.92 -17.49 -10.30
N GLY A 348 19.97 -16.58 -9.32
CA GLY A 348 20.75 -15.35 -9.40
C GLY A 348 22.26 -15.66 -9.46
N LEU A 349 22.74 -16.47 -8.51
CA LEU A 349 24.13 -16.90 -8.44
C LEU A 349 24.58 -17.66 -9.69
N ALA A 350 23.75 -18.53 -10.26
CA ALA A 350 24.07 -19.31 -11.46
C ALA A 350 24.30 -18.44 -12.72
N LYS A 351 23.83 -17.19 -12.71
CA LYS A 351 23.97 -16.24 -13.82
C LYS A 351 25.16 -15.29 -13.69
N LEU A 352 25.90 -15.33 -12.58
CA LEU A 352 27.12 -14.54 -12.41
C LEU A 352 28.27 -15.13 -13.23
N ASP A 353 29.18 -14.27 -13.67
CA ASP A 353 30.44 -14.67 -14.29
C ASP A 353 31.41 -15.14 -13.19
N TRP A 354 31.44 -16.46 -12.95
CA TRP A 354 32.18 -17.03 -11.83
C TRP A 354 33.70 -16.94 -11.96
N PRO A 355 34.40 -16.40 -10.94
CA PRO A 355 35.86 -16.45 -10.84
C PRO A 355 36.29 -17.81 -10.25
N GLU A 356 37.59 -17.97 -9.98
CA GLU A 356 38.04 -19.04 -9.08
C GLU A 356 37.39 -18.86 -7.69
N PRO A 357 36.66 -19.86 -7.16
CA PRO A 357 35.89 -19.70 -5.92
C PRO A 357 36.71 -19.28 -4.69
N THR A 358 37.99 -19.65 -4.64
CA THR A 358 38.95 -19.29 -3.57
C THR A 358 39.22 -17.79 -3.46
N ARG A 359 38.92 -17.03 -4.52
CA ARG A 359 39.02 -15.56 -4.53
C ARG A 359 37.88 -14.88 -3.79
N ILE A 360 36.74 -15.55 -3.62
CA ILE A 360 35.60 -14.99 -2.90
C ILE A 360 35.92 -15.08 -1.41
N ARG A 361 36.01 -13.92 -0.75
CA ARG A 361 36.37 -13.77 0.66
C ARG A 361 35.21 -13.34 1.53
N SER A 362 34.10 -12.89 0.93
CA SER A 362 32.90 -12.43 1.64
C SER A 362 31.64 -12.68 0.82
N VAL A 363 30.56 -13.11 1.47
CA VAL A 363 29.22 -13.15 0.89
C VAL A 363 28.27 -12.43 1.84
N SER A 364 27.50 -11.46 1.36
CA SER A 364 26.54 -10.70 2.16
C SER A 364 25.12 -10.90 1.62
N LEU A 365 24.16 -11.14 2.52
CA LEU A 365 22.76 -11.37 2.18
C LEU A 365 21.85 -10.36 2.90
N SER A 366 21.10 -9.57 2.13
CA SER A 366 19.91 -8.85 2.59
C SER A 366 18.64 -9.57 2.14
N THR A 367 17.55 -9.43 2.91
CA THR A 367 16.30 -10.12 2.60
C THR A 367 15.07 -9.42 3.18
N THR A 368 13.94 -9.59 2.49
CA THR A 368 12.62 -9.16 2.99
C THR A 368 11.92 -10.19 3.88
N LEU A 369 12.56 -11.35 4.15
CA LEU A 369 11.95 -12.48 4.87
C LEU A 369 11.36 -12.08 6.23
N ALA A 370 12.12 -11.39 7.08
CA ALA A 370 11.66 -11.02 8.42
C ALA A 370 10.47 -10.04 8.38
N THR A 371 10.54 -9.03 7.51
CA THR A 371 9.47 -8.05 7.34
C THR A 371 8.17 -8.74 6.89
N ASN A 372 8.26 -9.62 5.90
CA ASN A 372 7.10 -10.34 5.37
C ASN A 372 6.56 -11.37 6.38
N ALA A 373 7.43 -12.09 7.09
CA ALA A 373 7.02 -13.05 8.10
C ALA A 373 6.19 -12.38 9.22
N ILE A 374 6.62 -11.22 9.73
CA ILE A 374 5.84 -10.48 10.73
C ILE A 374 4.56 -9.88 10.13
N ALA A 375 4.65 -9.31 8.91
CA ALA A 375 3.49 -8.75 8.22
C ALA A 375 2.39 -9.79 7.96
N GLU A 376 2.76 -11.00 7.62
CA GLU A 376 1.85 -12.11 7.31
C GLU A 376 1.55 -13.01 8.51
N ASN A 377 2.08 -12.67 9.70
CA ASN A 377 1.96 -13.47 10.93
C ASN A 377 2.42 -14.93 10.75
N LYS A 378 3.55 -15.13 10.07
CA LYS A 378 4.21 -16.41 9.81
C LYS A 378 5.48 -16.57 10.67
N GLY A 379 5.93 -17.81 10.81
CA GLY A 379 7.12 -18.20 11.57
C GLY A 379 6.78 -19.17 12.70
N GLY A 380 7.64 -19.21 13.70
CA GLY A 380 7.44 -20.04 14.89
C GLY A 380 6.30 -19.59 15.81
N THR A 381 5.97 -20.46 16.76
CA THR A 381 4.98 -20.26 17.81
C THR A 381 5.69 -20.16 19.18
N PRO A 382 6.35 -19.03 19.49
CA PRO A 382 7.12 -18.89 20.72
C PRO A 382 6.22 -18.72 21.95
N GLY A 383 6.69 -19.22 23.09
CA GLY A 383 6.15 -18.93 24.42
C GLY A 383 6.75 -17.65 25.01
N LEU A 384 5.94 -16.84 25.70
CA LEU A 384 6.36 -15.63 26.40
C LEU A 384 6.25 -15.82 27.91
N LEU A 385 7.38 -15.69 28.62
CA LEU A 385 7.48 -15.63 30.07
C LEU A 385 7.60 -14.17 30.50
N LEU A 386 6.61 -13.67 31.23
CA LEU A 386 6.48 -12.25 31.59
C LEU A 386 6.59 -12.03 33.10
N MET A 387 7.34 -11.00 33.50
CA MET A 387 7.48 -10.53 34.89
C MET A 387 7.11 -9.02 34.97
N PRO A 388 5.81 -8.67 35.08
CA PRO A 388 5.32 -7.29 35.04
C PRO A 388 5.35 -6.60 36.42
N SER A 389 5.33 -5.25 36.46
CA SER A 389 5.22 -4.48 37.71
C SER A 389 3.76 -4.13 38.05
N VAL A 390 3.04 -5.01 38.75
CA VAL A 390 1.70 -4.80 39.36
C VAL A 390 0.53 -4.44 38.41
N SER A 391 0.71 -3.57 37.42
CA SER A 391 -0.19 -3.26 36.31
C SER A 391 0.08 -4.21 35.15
N GLN A 392 -0.87 -5.07 34.83
CA GLN A 392 -0.83 -5.85 33.60
C GLN A 392 -0.99 -4.89 32.42
N ALA A 393 0.12 -4.48 31.83
CA ALA A 393 0.12 -4.00 30.47
C ALA A 393 -0.53 -5.09 29.59
N LYS A 394 -1.51 -4.73 28.75
CA LYS A 394 -2.16 -5.67 27.82
C LYS A 394 -1.13 -6.18 26.80
N ILE A 395 -0.38 -7.20 27.17
CA ILE A 395 0.48 -8.00 26.29
C ILE A 395 -0.30 -9.28 26.02
N ASP A 396 -0.95 -9.32 24.85
CA ASP A 396 -1.95 -10.34 24.51
C ASP A 396 -1.43 -11.26 23.40
N TRP A 397 -0.47 -12.10 23.76
CA TRP A 397 0.02 -13.18 22.91
C TRP A 397 -0.52 -14.52 23.40
N ALA A 398 -0.96 -15.37 22.47
CA ALA A 398 -1.68 -16.60 22.78
C ALA A 398 -0.94 -17.52 23.77
N LEU A 399 0.38 -17.64 23.64
CA LEU A 399 1.23 -18.45 24.52
C LEU A 399 2.00 -17.58 25.51
N THR A 400 1.29 -16.87 26.39
CA THR A 400 1.90 -16.07 27.46
C THR A 400 1.67 -16.72 28.83
N ARG A 401 2.71 -16.71 29.68
CA ARG A 401 2.61 -17.03 31.11
C ARG A 401 3.31 -15.95 31.93
N THR A 402 2.65 -15.53 33.00
CA THR A 402 3.27 -14.64 34.00
C THR A 402 3.95 -15.50 35.05
N VAL A 403 5.21 -15.19 35.36
CA VAL A 403 5.98 -15.88 36.41
C VAL A 403 6.36 -14.90 37.53
N PRO A 404 6.60 -15.38 38.77
CA PRO A 404 7.02 -14.54 39.87
C PRO A 404 8.37 -13.85 39.61
N GLY A 405 8.54 -12.65 40.15
CA GLY A 405 9.70 -11.79 39.95
C GLY A 405 9.28 -10.34 39.72
N GLN A 406 9.67 -9.43 40.61
CA GLN A 406 9.33 -8.01 40.51
C GLN A 406 10.51 -7.10 40.78
N MET A 407 10.59 -6.02 40.01
CA MET A 407 11.57 -4.96 40.19
C MET A 407 10.92 -3.58 40.19
N THR A 408 11.51 -2.64 40.94
CA THR A 408 11.20 -1.21 40.82
C THR A 408 11.63 -0.67 39.46
N ILE A 409 11.14 0.50 39.07
CA ILE A 409 11.59 1.20 37.84
C ILE A 409 13.10 1.54 37.86
N SER A 410 13.71 1.63 39.05
CA SER A 410 15.15 1.84 39.23
C SER A 410 15.99 0.55 39.14
N GLY A 411 15.34 -0.61 39.00
CA GLY A 411 15.99 -1.93 38.91
C GLY A 411 16.34 -2.56 40.26
N ALA A 412 15.77 -2.07 41.36
CA ALA A 412 15.87 -2.73 42.67
C ALA A 412 14.87 -3.90 42.74
N GLU A 413 15.30 -5.03 43.29
CA GLU A 413 14.45 -6.20 43.45
C GLU A 413 13.39 -5.97 44.54
N LEU A 414 12.13 -6.29 44.22
CA LEU A 414 10.99 -6.27 45.14
C LEU A 414 10.57 -7.69 45.54
N GLU A 415 10.61 -8.61 44.59
CA GLU A 415 10.26 -10.02 44.75
C GLU A 415 11.21 -10.86 43.89
N PRO A 416 11.85 -11.90 44.45
CA PRO A 416 12.74 -12.77 43.69
C PRO A 416 11.98 -13.63 42.68
N THR A 417 12.68 -14.15 41.67
CA THR A 417 12.13 -15.14 40.75
C THR A 417 11.88 -16.48 41.46
N ASP A 418 10.81 -17.19 41.09
CA ASP A 418 10.49 -18.52 41.61
C ASP A 418 10.81 -19.60 40.57
N ALA A 419 11.73 -20.50 40.91
CA ALA A 419 12.21 -21.53 39.99
C ALA A 419 11.15 -22.59 39.67
N ASP A 420 10.39 -23.05 40.67
CA ASP A 420 9.38 -24.10 40.49
C ASP A 420 8.21 -23.57 39.66
N ALA A 421 7.71 -22.36 39.98
CA ALA A 421 6.66 -21.71 39.21
C ALA A 421 7.10 -21.43 37.76
N THR A 422 8.36 -21.06 37.55
CA THR A 422 8.94 -20.85 36.22
C THR A 422 8.97 -22.16 35.43
N LEU A 423 9.44 -23.26 36.02
CA LEU A 423 9.49 -24.56 35.34
C LEU A 423 8.10 -25.10 35.00
N ILE A 424 7.10 -24.89 35.86
CA ILE A 424 5.69 -25.21 35.57
C ILE A 424 5.20 -24.41 34.35
N ALA A 425 5.47 -23.10 34.32
CA ALA A 425 5.09 -22.25 33.18
C ALA A 425 5.78 -22.66 31.88
N VAL A 426 7.05 -23.10 31.95
CA VAL A 426 7.79 -23.63 30.79
C VAL A 426 7.13 -24.92 30.29
N ASP A 427 6.82 -25.86 31.18
CA ASP A 427 6.17 -27.13 30.82
C ASP A 427 4.79 -26.91 30.22
N ASP A 428 4.01 -25.97 30.75
CA ASP A 428 2.72 -25.55 30.19
C ASP A 428 2.85 -25.01 28.76
N LEU A 429 3.87 -24.19 28.50
CA LEU A 429 4.12 -23.61 27.18
C LEU A 429 4.60 -24.67 26.18
N LEU A 430 5.48 -25.60 26.61
CA LEU A 430 5.91 -26.75 25.81
C LEU A 430 4.71 -27.63 25.44
N ALA A 431 3.83 -27.93 26.41
CA ALA A 431 2.62 -28.72 26.18
C ALA A 431 1.64 -28.01 25.23
N ALA A 432 1.65 -26.68 25.20
CA ALA A 432 0.87 -25.87 24.27
C ALA A 432 1.52 -25.70 22.87
N GLY A 433 2.70 -26.29 22.65
CA GLY A 433 3.38 -26.31 21.35
C GLY A 433 4.39 -25.18 21.14
N ALA A 434 4.95 -24.60 22.20
CA ALA A 434 6.01 -23.60 22.08
C ALA A 434 7.26 -24.18 21.39
N ASP A 435 7.81 -23.43 20.42
CA ASP A 435 9.03 -23.81 19.66
C ASP A 435 10.25 -22.91 19.93
N ALA A 436 10.05 -21.86 20.72
CA ALA A 436 11.07 -20.96 21.24
C ALA A 436 10.52 -20.19 22.45
N PHE A 437 11.38 -19.49 23.19
CA PHE A 437 11.00 -18.71 24.37
C PHE A 437 11.47 -17.27 24.31
N ALA A 438 10.61 -16.36 24.74
CA ALA A 438 10.94 -14.97 25.05
C ALA A 438 10.76 -14.72 26.55
N VAL A 439 11.76 -14.12 27.19
CA VAL A 439 11.75 -13.81 28.63
C VAL A 439 11.82 -12.30 28.83
N VAL A 440 10.82 -11.72 29.51
CA VAL A 440 10.66 -10.27 29.57
C VAL A 440 10.27 -9.80 30.97
N GLY A 441 11.17 -9.05 31.62
CA GLY A 441 10.93 -8.40 32.90
C GLY A 441 10.68 -6.90 32.78
N TYR A 442 9.94 -6.32 33.73
CA TYR A 442 9.57 -4.91 33.73
C TYR A 442 10.77 -3.96 33.60
N SER A 443 11.73 -4.04 34.52
CA SER A 443 12.89 -3.14 34.59
C SER A 443 14.21 -3.79 34.18
N SER A 444 14.18 -4.81 33.33
CA SER A 444 15.37 -5.59 32.99
C SER A 444 16.46 -4.79 32.27
N VAL A 445 16.09 -3.70 31.59
CA VAL A 445 17.06 -2.73 31.01
C VAL A 445 17.86 -1.97 32.07
N ARG A 446 17.40 -1.97 33.33
CA ARG A 446 18.12 -1.41 34.48
C ARG A 446 18.85 -2.49 35.27
N ASN A 447 18.25 -3.68 35.37
CA ASN A 447 18.82 -4.84 36.05
C ASN A 447 18.33 -6.14 35.38
N PRO A 448 19.16 -6.83 34.58
CA PRO A 448 18.73 -7.99 33.80
C PRO A 448 18.64 -9.29 34.62
N ALA A 449 18.95 -9.27 35.92
CA ALA A 449 19.11 -10.47 36.74
C ALA A 449 17.93 -11.45 36.66
N HIS A 450 16.67 -10.96 36.71
CA HIS A 450 15.48 -11.81 36.61
C HIS A 450 15.33 -12.45 35.23
N GLU A 451 15.56 -11.71 34.14
CA GLU A 451 15.49 -12.29 32.80
C GLU A 451 16.55 -13.37 32.60
N LEU A 452 17.78 -13.13 33.09
CA LEU A 452 18.88 -14.09 32.99
C LEU A 452 18.61 -15.35 33.81
N ALA A 453 18.09 -15.22 35.03
CA ALA A 453 17.74 -16.35 35.88
C ALA A 453 16.64 -17.23 35.27
N VAL A 454 15.57 -16.61 34.75
CA VAL A 454 14.48 -17.34 34.08
C VAL A 454 14.96 -17.99 32.79
N ALA A 455 15.78 -17.30 31.98
CA ALA A 455 16.32 -17.87 30.76
C ALA A 455 17.22 -19.10 31.02
N GLU A 456 17.99 -19.09 32.10
CA GLU A 456 18.81 -20.25 32.49
C GLU A 456 17.93 -21.46 32.86
N LEU A 457 16.83 -21.23 33.57
CA LEU A 457 15.85 -22.29 33.86
C LEU A 457 15.24 -22.88 32.58
N VAL A 458 14.87 -22.03 31.61
CA VAL A 458 14.39 -22.48 30.30
C VAL A 458 15.43 -23.37 29.61
N ARG A 459 16.70 -22.93 29.55
CA ARG A 459 17.81 -23.69 28.93
C ARG A 459 18.07 -25.02 29.63
N SER A 460 17.92 -25.08 30.95
CA SER A 460 18.08 -26.34 31.69
C SER A 460 16.95 -27.34 31.45
N ARG A 461 15.79 -26.87 30.96
CA ARG A 461 14.59 -27.68 30.79
C ARG A 461 14.39 -28.19 29.37
N CYS A 462 14.86 -27.45 28.35
CA CYS A 462 14.72 -27.81 26.94
C CYS A 462 15.82 -27.19 26.05
N ASP A 463 16.03 -27.78 24.86
CA ASP A 463 17.00 -27.30 23.86
C ASP A 463 16.45 -26.19 22.94
N LEU A 464 15.26 -25.65 23.25
CA LEU A 464 14.63 -24.62 22.41
C LEU A 464 15.33 -23.27 22.59
N PRO A 465 15.42 -22.45 21.52
CA PRO A 465 16.01 -21.12 21.60
C PRO A 465 15.30 -20.23 22.63
N VAL A 466 16.06 -19.48 23.43
CA VAL A 466 15.55 -18.50 24.38
C VAL A 466 16.20 -17.13 24.17
N VAL A 467 15.40 -16.07 24.20
CA VAL A 467 15.87 -14.69 24.10
C VAL A 467 15.33 -13.82 25.24
N CYS A 468 16.18 -12.95 25.78
CA CYS A 468 15.79 -12.00 26.82
C CYS A 468 15.47 -10.62 26.22
N GLY A 469 14.41 -9.98 26.72
CA GLY A 469 13.98 -8.67 26.22
C GLY A 469 15.03 -7.57 26.38
N HIS A 470 15.86 -7.59 27.43
CA HIS A 470 16.94 -6.62 27.64
C HIS A 470 18.08 -6.76 26.63
N GLU A 471 18.28 -7.96 26.07
CA GLU A 471 19.32 -8.20 25.07
C GLU A 471 18.96 -7.49 23.76
N LEU A 472 17.67 -7.49 23.40
CA LEU A 472 17.16 -6.90 22.16
C LEU A 472 17.04 -5.39 22.20
N SER A 473 16.59 -4.82 23.33
CA SER A 473 16.33 -3.39 23.46
C SER A 473 16.67 -2.87 24.86
N GLN A 474 17.25 -1.67 24.91
CA GLN A 474 17.57 -0.92 26.12
C GLN A 474 16.49 0.12 26.50
N GLN A 475 15.37 0.14 25.78
CA GLN A 475 14.27 1.06 26.08
C GLN A 475 13.36 0.53 27.20
N LEU A 476 12.87 1.42 28.07
CA LEU A 476 12.04 1.06 29.24
C LEU A 476 10.64 0.54 28.88
N ASN A 477 10.16 0.74 27.65
CA ASN A 477 8.79 0.38 27.27
C ASN A 477 8.60 -1.15 27.25
N LEU A 478 8.04 -1.71 28.33
CA LEU A 478 7.79 -3.14 28.51
C LEU A 478 6.96 -3.75 27.37
N ILE A 479 5.91 -3.08 26.91
CA ILE A 479 5.01 -3.60 25.87
C ILE A 479 5.79 -3.80 24.57
N ASN A 480 6.48 -2.75 24.12
CA ASN A 480 7.24 -2.84 22.88
C ASN A 480 8.40 -3.83 22.99
N ARG A 481 9.05 -3.91 24.16
CA ARG A 481 10.10 -4.92 24.42
C ARG A 481 9.55 -6.34 24.37
N ALA A 482 8.37 -6.58 24.94
CA ALA A 482 7.72 -7.88 24.87
C ALA A 482 7.37 -8.26 23.43
N ASN A 483 6.78 -7.33 22.66
CA ASN A 483 6.50 -7.52 21.24
C ASN A 483 7.79 -7.81 20.44
N THR A 484 8.87 -7.08 20.73
CA THR A 484 10.17 -7.27 20.07
C THR A 484 10.75 -8.65 20.38
N ALA A 485 10.71 -9.08 21.65
CA ALA A 485 11.25 -10.37 22.09
C ALA A 485 10.49 -11.56 21.51
N ILE A 486 9.15 -11.53 21.56
CA ILE A 486 8.35 -12.63 21.04
C ILE A 486 8.41 -12.69 19.50
N LEU A 487 8.44 -11.56 18.81
CA LEU A 487 8.58 -11.55 17.35
C LEU A 487 10.00 -11.95 16.91
N ASN A 488 11.05 -11.62 17.67
CA ASN A 488 12.39 -12.15 17.44
C ASN A 488 12.41 -13.68 17.54
N ALA A 489 11.82 -14.24 18.60
CA ALA A 489 11.74 -15.68 18.80
C ALA A 489 10.96 -16.39 17.67
N ARG A 490 9.87 -15.77 17.20
CA ARG A 490 9.09 -16.27 16.05
C ARG A 490 9.91 -16.35 14.76
N LEU A 491 10.93 -15.52 14.58
CA LEU A 491 11.76 -15.50 13.38
C LEU A 491 12.90 -16.53 13.38
N PHE A 492 13.14 -17.26 14.48
CA PHE A 492 14.23 -18.24 14.53
C PHE A 492 14.12 -19.33 13.45
N PRO A 493 12.98 -20.04 13.27
CA PRO A 493 12.89 -21.09 12.27
C PRO A 493 13.12 -20.61 10.82
N PRO A 494 12.40 -19.58 10.30
CA PRO A 494 12.55 -19.19 8.90
C PRO A 494 13.94 -18.61 8.58
N ILE A 495 14.57 -17.89 9.51
CA ILE A 495 15.92 -17.34 9.29
C ILE A 495 16.97 -18.45 9.29
N ARG A 496 16.85 -19.43 10.21
CA ARG A 496 17.74 -20.60 10.20
C ARG A 496 17.66 -21.36 8.88
N GLU A 497 16.45 -21.66 8.42
CA GLU A 497 16.22 -22.37 7.15
C GLU A 497 16.87 -21.63 5.97
N LEU A 498 16.70 -20.30 5.89
CA LEU A 498 17.31 -19.48 4.85
C LEU A 498 18.84 -19.54 4.89
N LEU A 499 19.46 -19.38 6.06
CA LEU A 499 20.91 -19.35 6.20
C LEU A 499 21.53 -20.72 5.90
N ASP A 500 20.92 -21.80 6.37
CA ASP A 500 21.36 -23.16 6.10
C ASP A 500 21.29 -23.49 4.60
N ALA A 501 20.19 -23.11 3.94
CA ALA A 501 20.01 -23.28 2.49
C ALA A 501 21.00 -22.44 1.68
N ALA A 502 21.21 -21.17 2.07
CA ALA A 502 22.18 -20.29 1.43
C ALA A 502 23.60 -20.86 1.53
N LYS A 503 24.00 -21.35 2.69
CA LYS A 503 25.31 -21.99 2.90
C LYS A 503 25.49 -23.28 2.11
N ALA A 504 24.47 -24.14 2.07
CA ALA A 504 24.53 -25.37 1.28
C ALA A 504 24.77 -25.05 -0.19
N MET A 505 24.04 -24.07 -0.72
CA MET A 505 24.21 -23.58 -2.08
C MET A 505 25.59 -22.97 -2.33
N LEU A 506 26.12 -22.12 -1.43
CA LEU A 506 27.47 -21.57 -1.59
C LEU A 506 28.54 -22.67 -1.68
N ARG A 507 28.39 -23.76 -0.91
CA ARG A 507 29.26 -24.93 -1.03
C ARG A 507 29.14 -25.64 -2.38
N ASP A 508 27.94 -25.72 -2.96
CA ASP A 508 27.76 -26.28 -4.32
C ASP A 508 28.53 -25.48 -5.38
N PHE A 509 28.68 -24.16 -5.18
CA PHE A 509 29.50 -23.28 -6.03
C PHE A 509 31.00 -23.26 -5.64
N GLY A 510 31.42 -24.07 -4.65
CA GLY A 510 32.80 -24.12 -4.17
C GLY A 510 33.23 -22.93 -3.31
N VAL A 511 32.28 -22.14 -2.79
CA VAL A 511 32.55 -20.95 -1.97
C VAL A 511 32.58 -21.31 -0.49
N GLU A 512 33.73 -21.11 0.15
CA GLU A 512 33.93 -21.31 1.60
C GLU A 512 33.96 -19.99 2.41
N ALA A 513 33.64 -18.86 1.75
CA ALA A 513 33.62 -17.56 2.39
C ALA A 513 32.58 -17.46 3.51
N PRO A 514 32.82 -16.63 4.55
CA PRO A 514 31.81 -16.32 5.55
C PRO A 514 30.57 -15.67 4.91
N LEU A 515 29.40 -16.06 5.42
CA LEU A 515 28.11 -15.46 5.10
C LEU A 515 27.75 -14.39 6.13
N TRP A 516 27.56 -13.18 5.66
CA TRP A 516 27.10 -12.02 6.42
C TRP A 516 25.63 -11.75 6.15
N VAL A 517 24.94 -11.19 7.14
CA VAL A 517 23.54 -10.79 7.03
C VAL A 517 23.45 -9.28 7.22
N VAL A 518 22.74 -8.61 6.32
CA VAL A 518 22.50 -7.17 6.41
C VAL A 518 21.41 -6.90 7.45
N LYS A 519 21.65 -5.91 8.32
CA LYS A 519 20.68 -5.42 9.31
C LYS A 519 19.81 -4.31 8.72
N GLY A 520 18.71 -4.00 9.40
CA GLY A 520 17.80 -2.90 9.08
C GLY A 520 18.42 -1.51 9.15
N ASP A 521 19.58 -1.35 9.78
CA ASP A 521 20.37 -0.12 9.79
C ASP A 521 21.39 -0.04 8.63
N GLY A 522 21.43 -1.07 7.76
CA GLY A 522 22.31 -1.17 6.60
C GLY A 522 23.69 -1.74 6.90
N SER A 523 24.00 -2.08 8.15
CA SER A 523 25.30 -2.67 8.53
C SER A 523 25.25 -4.20 8.61
N LEU A 524 26.41 -4.84 8.65
CA LEU A 524 26.54 -6.30 8.66
C LEU A 524 26.51 -6.89 10.08
N MET A 525 26.03 -8.13 10.16
CA MET A 525 26.25 -9.03 11.29
C MET A 525 26.60 -10.43 10.78
N ASN A 526 27.31 -11.21 11.57
CA ASN A 526 27.57 -12.61 11.25
C ASN A 526 26.33 -13.49 11.45
N GLU A 527 26.43 -14.72 10.96
CA GLU A 527 25.38 -15.74 11.09
C GLU A 527 24.97 -16.01 12.55
N GLU A 528 25.94 -16.16 13.46
CA GLU A 528 25.64 -16.45 14.89
C GLU A 528 24.75 -15.36 15.51
N THR A 529 25.05 -14.10 15.19
CA THR A 529 24.22 -12.96 15.62
C THR A 529 22.87 -12.96 14.91
N ALA A 530 22.82 -13.26 13.61
CA ALA A 530 21.56 -13.32 12.86
C ALA A 530 20.59 -14.41 13.38
N LEU A 531 21.12 -15.53 13.89
CA LEU A 531 20.34 -16.62 14.46
C LEU A 531 19.80 -16.31 15.86
N THR A 532 20.43 -15.40 16.60
CA THR A 532 19.97 -14.97 17.94
C THR A 532 19.14 -13.69 17.89
N ARG A 533 19.37 -12.84 16.89
CA ARG A 533 18.72 -11.53 16.70
C ARG A 533 18.15 -11.36 15.28
N PRO A 534 17.34 -12.30 14.77
CA PRO A 534 16.74 -12.17 13.45
C PRO A 534 15.89 -10.91 13.27
N ILE A 535 15.36 -10.35 14.37
CA ILE A 535 14.57 -9.10 14.34
C ILE A 535 15.38 -7.91 13.80
N ASP A 536 16.71 -7.92 13.93
CA ASP A 536 17.55 -6.85 13.42
C ASP A 536 17.64 -6.85 11.89
N THR A 537 17.14 -7.89 11.19
CA THR A 537 17.07 -7.96 9.71
C THR A 537 15.83 -7.26 9.13
N LEU A 538 14.93 -6.75 9.98
CA LEU A 538 13.76 -5.99 9.53
C LEU A 538 14.20 -4.78 8.71
N LEU A 539 13.62 -4.63 7.52
CA LEU A 539 13.96 -3.56 6.57
C LEU A 539 15.41 -3.62 6.04
N SER A 540 16.08 -4.78 6.12
CA SER A 540 17.46 -4.92 5.62
C SER A 540 17.62 -4.68 4.12
N GLY A 541 16.65 -5.09 3.29
CA GLY A 541 16.66 -4.83 1.85
C GLY A 541 16.71 -3.34 1.51
N PRO A 542 15.71 -2.53 1.90
CA PRO A 542 15.77 -1.09 1.62
C PRO A 542 16.93 -0.38 2.33
N ALA A 543 17.40 -0.87 3.49
CA ALA A 543 18.62 -0.35 4.11
C ALA A 543 19.88 -0.63 3.25
N ALA A 544 19.97 -1.83 2.66
CA ALA A 544 21.00 -2.17 1.68
C ALA A 544 20.91 -1.28 0.42
N SER A 545 19.69 -0.99 -0.07
CA SER A 545 19.46 -0.05 -1.17
C SER A 545 20.07 1.33 -0.87
N VAL A 546 19.91 1.86 0.34
CA VAL A 546 20.50 3.14 0.75
C VAL A 546 22.04 3.05 0.84
N ALA A 547 22.57 1.96 1.40
CA ALA A 547 24.01 1.73 1.45
C ALA A 547 24.63 1.69 0.04
N GLY A 548 23.97 0.99 -0.89
CA GLY A 548 24.38 0.92 -2.29
C GLY A 548 24.23 2.24 -3.03
N ALA A 549 23.13 2.96 -2.81
CA ALA A 549 22.93 4.30 -3.36
C ALA A 549 24.06 5.25 -2.93
N ARG A 550 24.40 5.27 -1.64
CA ARG A 550 25.53 6.03 -1.10
C ARG A 550 26.84 5.62 -1.78
N HIS A 551 27.12 4.31 -1.86
CA HIS A 551 28.37 3.79 -2.42
C HIS A 551 28.53 4.16 -3.89
N LEU A 552 27.49 3.94 -4.69
CA LEU A 552 27.53 4.15 -6.14
C LEU A 552 27.45 5.63 -6.54
N SER A 553 26.79 6.48 -5.75
CA SER A 553 26.68 7.92 -6.03
C SER A 553 27.79 8.76 -5.41
N GLY A 554 28.44 8.27 -4.34
CA GLY A 554 29.33 9.07 -3.50
C GLY A 554 28.62 10.15 -2.68
N ALA A 555 27.28 10.23 -2.71
CA ALA A 555 26.53 11.24 -1.99
C ALA A 555 26.65 11.05 -0.47
N THR A 556 26.73 12.15 0.26
CA THR A 556 26.67 12.16 1.74
C THR A 556 25.38 12.78 2.27
N GLU A 557 24.71 13.58 1.44
CA GLU A 557 23.43 14.24 1.72
C GLU A 557 22.52 13.99 0.52
N ALA A 558 21.43 13.23 0.70
CA ALA A 558 20.51 12.92 -0.39
C ALA A 558 19.16 12.38 0.12
N LEU A 559 18.13 12.52 -0.70
CA LEU A 559 16.96 11.64 -0.63
C LEU A 559 17.18 10.48 -1.61
N VAL A 560 17.36 9.29 -1.06
CA VAL A 560 17.46 8.05 -1.83
C VAL A 560 16.04 7.56 -2.11
N ILE A 561 15.75 7.25 -3.38
CA ILE A 561 14.51 6.62 -3.79
C ILE A 561 14.82 5.34 -4.57
N ASP A 562 14.34 4.22 -4.04
CA ASP A 562 14.46 2.89 -4.64
C ASP A 562 13.11 2.48 -5.22
N MET A 563 13.02 2.47 -6.55
CA MET A 563 11.81 2.06 -7.25
C MET A 563 11.97 0.64 -7.81
N GLY A 564 11.25 -0.30 -7.21
CA GLY A 564 11.19 -1.68 -7.66
C GLY A 564 10.01 -1.98 -8.58
N GLY A 565 9.75 -3.28 -8.77
CA GLY A 565 8.54 -3.76 -9.43
C GLY A 565 7.28 -3.50 -8.60
N THR A 566 7.34 -3.65 -7.27
CA THR A 566 6.11 -3.66 -6.45
C THR A 566 5.94 -2.46 -5.53
N THR A 567 7.05 -1.84 -5.14
CA THR A 567 7.09 -0.74 -4.17
C THR A 567 8.15 0.28 -4.54
N THR A 568 7.96 1.50 -4.04
CA THR A 568 8.96 2.56 -4.06
C THR A 568 9.32 2.92 -2.62
N ASP A 569 10.56 2.67 -2.24
CA ASP A 569 11.10 2.98 -0.92
C ASP A 569 11.87 4.30 -0.96
N SER A 570 11.82 5.06 0.13
CA SER A 570 12.51 6.35 0.23
C SER A 570 13.14 6.56 1.60
N ALA A 571 14.37 7.03 1.62
CA ALA A 571 15.16 7.21 2.83
C ALA A 571 16.09 8.41 2.72
N LEU A 572 16.34 9.06 3.86
CA LEU A 572 17.23 10.22 3.95
C LEU A 572 18.64 9.77 4.30
N LEU A 573 19.61 10.27 3.54
CA LEU A 573 21.03 10.15 3.82
C LEU A 573 21.53 11.49 4.37
N GLU A 574 22.12 11.45 5.57
CA GLU A 574 22.65 12.63 6.28
C GLU A 574 24.03 12.28 6.84
N GLY A 575 25.06 13.07 6.53
CA GLY A 575 26.45 12.81 6.94
C GLY A 575 27.03 11.50 6.41
N GLY A 576 26.52 10.99 5.29
CA GLY A 576 26.90 9.69 4.73
C GLY A 576 26.36 8.49 5.51
N VAL A 577 25.41 8.69 6.42
CA VAL A 577 24.71 7.60 7.12
C VAL A 577 23.21 7.69 6.86
N VAL A 578 22.56 6.53 6.79
CA VAL A 578 21.10 6.49 6.68
C VAL A 578 20.49 7.03 7.97
N ARG A 579 19.49 7.90 7.87
CA ARG A 579 18.74 8.36 9.03
C ARG A 579 18.03 7.16 9.68
N LEU A 580 18.22 6.97 10.99
CA LEU A 580 17.63 5.87 11.74
C LEU A 580 16.42 6.33 12.56
N LYS A 581 15.49 5.40 12.79
CA LYS A 581 14.34 5.61 13.67
C LYS A 581 14.64 5.08 15.07
N GLU A 582 15.21 5.93 15.92
CA GLU A 582 15.71 5.55 17.25
C GLU A 582 14.61 5.20 18.28
N ASP A 583 13.38 5.69 18.08
CA ASP A 583 12.21 5.38 18.91
C ASP A 583 11.55 4.04 18.56
N GLY A 584 12.04 3.36 17.51
CA GLY A 584 11.57 2.06 17.08
C GLY A 584 10.61 2.12 15.89
N ILE A 585 10.39 0.97 15.26
CA ILE A 585 9.54 0.83 14.06
C ILE A 585 8.20 0.17 14.39
N ARG A 586 7.26 0.27 13.45
CA ARG A 586 5.98 -0.46 13.49
C ARG A 586 5.89 -1.41 12.32
N VAL A 587 5.59 -2.68 12.60
CA VAL A 587 5.35 -3.70 11.56
C VAL A 587 4.03 -4.38 11.86
N ASN A 588 3.09 -4.36 10.91
CA ASN A 588 1.74 -4.93 11.07
C ASN A 588 0.99 -4.45 12.33
N GLY A 589 1.08 -3.15 12.62
CA GLY A 589 0.48 -2.55 13.82
C GLY A 589 1.27 -2.73 15.12
N TRP A 590 2.19 -3.69 15.19
CA TRP A 590 3.02 -3.94 16.37
C TRP A 590 4.11 -2.89 16.54
N PRO A 591 4.14 -2.14 17.67
CA PRO A 591 5.26 -1.27 18.00
C PRO A 591 6.44 -2.11 18.52
N LEU A 592 7.61 -1.92 17.91
CA LEU A 592 8.85 -2.64 18.20
C LEU A 592 9.94 -1.66 18.60
N ASN A 593 10.84 -2.07 19.49
CA ASN A 593 12.01 -1.27 19.86
C ASN A 593 13.23 -1.70 19.05
N VAL A 594 13.05 -1.80 17.73
CA VAL A 594 14.10 -2.13 16.76
C VAL A 594 14.54 -0.84 16.09
N VAL A 595 15.83 -0.54 16.18
CA VAL A 595 16.42 0.59 15.47
C VAL A 595 16.71 0.14 14.04
N ALA A 596 16.06 0.78 13.08
CA ALA A 596 16.22 0.51 11.65
C ALA A 596 16.24 1.83 10.88
N ALA A 597 16.61 1.75 9.60
CA ALA A 597 16.53 2.85 8.66
C ALA A 597 15.12 3.44 8.65
N ASP A 598 15.04 4.76 8.72
CA ASP A 598 13.82 5.52 8.50
C ASP A 598 13.49 5.41 7.01
N ILE A 599 12.63 4.46 6.68
CA ILE A 599 12.19 4.15 5.32
C ILE A 599 10.69 4.44 5.22
N ALA A 600 10.31 5.15 4.16
CA ALA A 600 8.92 5.32 3.76
C ALA A 600 8.66 4.57 2.45
N THR A 601 7.71 3.64 2.49
CA THR A 601 7.32 2.79 1.36
C THR A 601 5.98 3.23 0.78
N VAL A 602 5.90 3.33 -0.55
CA VAL A 602 4.64 3.52 -1.29
C VAL A 602 4.38 2.29 -2.16
N GLY A 603 3.11 1.87 -2.26
CA GLY A 603 2.66 0.80 -3.15
C GLY A 603 2.61 1.23 -4.62
N LEU A 604 3.75 1.65 -5.15
CA LEU A 604 3.96 2.07 -6.53
C LEU A 604 5.18 1.32 -7.07
N GLY A 605 5.12 0.80 -8.28
CA GLY A 605 6.26 0.17 -8.93
C GLY A 605 5.95 -0.19 -10.37
N GLY A 606 6.87 -0.88 -11.05
CA GLY A 606 6.67 -1.35 -12.42
C GLY A 606 5.49 -2.31 -12.60
N ASP A 607 5.09 -3.02 -11.54
CA ASP A 607 4.07 -4.07 -11.49
C ASP A 607 2.74 -3.55 -10.90
N SER A 608 2.63 -2.23 -10.71
CA SER A 608 1.34 -1.61 -10.35
C SER A 608 0.33 -1.88 -11.45
N ARG A 609 -0.85 -2.40 -11.08
CA ARG A 609 -1.93 -2.66 -12.02
C ARG A 609 -2.42 -1.33 -12.62
N VAL A 610 -2.45 -1.26 -13.94
CA VAL A 610 -3.05 -0.14 -14.68
C VAL A 610 -4.47 -0.55 -15.05
N ASP A 611 -5.43 0.30 -14.74
CA ASP A 611 -6.82 0.13 -15.11
C ASP A 611 -7.43 1.49 -15.44
N PHE A 612 -8.71 1.51 -15.75
CA PHE A 612 -9.48 2.73 -15.83
C PHE A 612 -10.91 2.49 -15.32
N THR A 613 -11.53 3.57 -14.86
CA THR A 613 -12.91 3.58 -14.42
C THR A 613 -13.87 3.76 -15.61
N SER A 614 -15.16 3.52 -15.39
CA SER A 614 -16.20 3.73 -16.41
C SER A 614 -16.27 5.16 -16.97
N ASN A 615 -15.76 6.16 -16.24
CA ASN A 615 -15.60 7.54 -16.69
C ASN A 615 -14.23 7.84 -17.35
N ARG A 616 -13.50 6.81 -17.78
CA ARG A 616 -12.19 6.91 -18.47
C ARG A 616 -11.09 7.60 -17.65
N THR A 617 -11.17 7.53 -16.32
CA THR A 617 -10.06 7.96 -15.47
C THR A 617 -9.08 6.81 -15.31
N LEU A 618 -7.85 7.03 -15.77
CA LEU A 618 -6.77 6.06 -15.65
C LEU A 618 -6.32 5.94 -14.19
N THR A 619 -6.08 4.71 -13.74
CA THR A 619 -5.59 4.40 -12.40
C THR A 619 -4.32 3.56 -12.48
N VAL A 620 -3.37 3.84 -11.58
CA VAL A 620 -2.12 3.06 -11.43
C VAL A 620 -1.98 2.67 -9.97
N GLY A 621 -2.04 1.37 -9.69
CA GLY A 621 -2.11 0.84 -8.32
C GLY A 621 -3.44 1.17 -7.60
N PRO A 622 -3.57 0.84 -6.30
CA PRO A 622 -2.56 0.23 -5.44
C PRO A 622 -2.38 -1.28 -5.66
N ASP A 623 -3.31 -1.91 -6.39
CA ASP A 623 -3.24 -3.32 -6.73
C ASP A 623 -1.97 -3.64 -7.54
N ARG A 624 -1.45 -4.84 -7.36
CA ARG A 624 -0.27 -5.35 -8.06
C ARG A 624 -0.68 -6.47 -9.02
N ALA A 625 0.03 -6.58 -10.13
CA ALA A 625 -0.14 -7.66 -11.08
C ALA A 625 1.19 -8.00 -11.75
N LEU A 626 1.39 -9.27 -12.13
CA LEU A 626 2.51 -9.62 -12.99
C LEU A 626 2.40 -8.90 -14.34
N PRO A 627 3.48 -8.29 -14.88
CA PRO A 627 3.46 -7.68 -16.21
C PRO A 627 3.10 -8.70 -17.30
N LEU A 628 2.43 -8.24 -18.36
CA LEU A 628 2.05 -9.11 -19.48
C LEU A 628 3.26 -9.58 -20.29
N CYS A 629 4.33 -8.78 -20.40
CA CYS A 629 5.61 -9.24 -20.98
C CYS A 629 6.22 -10.42 -20.22
N PHE A 630 6.14 -10.42 -18.89
CA PHE A 630 6.69 -11.50 -18.07
C PHE A 630 5.96 -12.81 -18.34
N ILE A 631 4.62 -12.82 -18.25
CA ILE A 631 3.87 -14.05 -18.53
C ILE A 631 3.90 -14.43 -20.02
N GLY A 632 4.03 -13.47 -20.94
CA GLY A 632 4.25 -13.74 -22.36
C GLY A 632 5.58 -14.47 -22.63
N ALA A 633 6.64 -14.11 -21.91
CA ALA A 633 7.93 -14.80 -21.98
C ALA A 633 7.88 -16.21 -21.38
N GLN A 634 7.11 -16.41 -20.29
CA GLN A 634 6.94 -17.74 -19.68
C GLN A 634 5.99 -18.64 -20.47
N PHE A 635 4.95 -18.07 -21.09
CA PHE A 635 3.91 -18.77 -21.81
C PHE A 635 3.72 -18.11 -23.19
N PRO A 636 4.49 -18.50 -24.23
CA PRO A 636 4.44 -17.88 -25.55
C PRO A 636 3.03 -17.81 -26.18
N ARG A 637 2.12 -18.72 -25.79
CA ARG A 637 0.71 -18.69 -26.20
C ARG A 637 -0.01 -17.40 -25.77
N VAL A 638 0.36 -16.80 -24.64
CA VAL A 638 -0.24 -15.55 -24.14
C VAL A 638 0.04 -14.42 -25.11
N THR A 639 1.26 -14.32 -25.63
CA THR A 639 1.61 -13.33 -26.67
C THR A 639 0.76 -13.51 -27.93
N ALA A 640 0.58 -14.75 -28.38
CA ALA A 640 -0.27 -15.06 -29.54
C ALA A 640 -1.76 -14.76 -29.28
N GLU A 641 -2.26 -15.07 -28.08
CA GLU A 641 -3.63 -14.74 -27.66
C GLU A 641 -3.86 -13.22 -27.68
N LEU A 642 -2.96 -12.43 -27.08
CA LEU A 642 -3.00 -10.96 -27.11
C LEU A 642 -2.93 -10.39 -28.53
N ALA A 643 -2.10 -10.98 -29.40
CA ALA A 643 -1.99 -10.57 -30.80
C ALA A 643 -3.30 -10.80 -31.58
N SER A 644 -3.94 -11.95 -31.34
CA SER A 644 -5.16 -12.37 -32.04
C SER A 644 -6.46 -11.80 -31.47
N LEU A 645 -6.43 -11.23 -30.26
CA LEU A 645 -7.63 -10.73 -29.60
C LEU A 645 -8.18 -9.51 -30.36
N ASP A 646 -9.45 -9.61 -30.74
CA ASP A 646 -10.24 -8.50 -31.28
C ASP A 646 -10.92 -7.76 -30.12
N PRO A 647 -10.52 -6.49 -29.84
CA PRO A 647 -11.15 -5.68 -28.80
C PRO A 647 -12.67 -5.54 -28.94
N SER A 648 -13.22 -5.62 -30.16
CA SER A 648 -14.65 -5.48 -30.42
C SER A 648 -15.48 -6.59 -29.77
N THR A 649 -14.84 -7.75 -29.52
CA THR A 649 -15.47 -8.91 -28.89
C THR A 649 -15.55 -8.79 -27.36
N ILE A 650 -14.92 -7.77 -26.77
CA ILE A 650 -14.92 -7.53 -25.33
C ILE A 650 -16.17 -6.72 -24.96
N LEU A 651 -17.12 -7.37 -24.30
CA LEU A 651 -18.40 -6.77 -23.90
C LEU A 651 -18.26 -5.79 -22.73
N ASP A 652 -17.42 -6.11 -21.73
CA ASP A 652 -17.14 -5.21 -20.61
C ASP A 652 -16.01 -4.26 -20.98
N ARG A 653 -16.38 -3.08 -21.48
CA ARG A 653 -15.44 -2.00 -21.86
C ARG A 653 -15.28 -0.94 -20.77
N GLY A 654 -15.87 -1.15 -19.59
CA GLY A 654 -15.80 -0.22 -18.46
C GLY A 654 -14.48 -0.30 -17.67
N SER A 655 -13.65 -1.30 -17.96
CA SER A 655 -12.33 -1.52 -17.36
C SER A 655 -11.44 -2.36 -18.29
N ALA A 656 -10.18 -2.54 -17.92
CA ALA A 656 -9.25 -3.44 -18.61
C ALA A 656 -9.31 -4.89 -18.07
N ARG A 657 -10.26 -5.24 -17.20
CA ARG A 657 -10.33 -6.54 -16.50
C ARG A 657 -10.46 -7.75 -17.43
N ALA A 658 -10.98 -7.54 -18.63
CA ALA A 658 -11.07 -8.60 -19.64
C ALA A 658 -9.69 -9.07 -20.15
N LEU A 659 -8.66 -8.22 -20.02
CA LEU A 659 -7.28 -8.52 -20.38
C LEU A 659 -6.50 -9.21 -19.25
N GLU A 660 -7.09 -9.36 -18.07
CA GLU A 660 -6.41 -9.95 -16.92
C GLU A 660 -6.33 -11.47 -17.01
N TYR A 661 -5.12 -11.99 -16.79
CA TYR A 661 -4.87 -13.42 -16.66
C TYR A 661 -4.82 -13.82 -15.19
N LEU A 662 -5.39 -14.98 -14.89
CA LEU A 662 -5.19 -15.66 -13.61
C LEU A 662 -4.14 -16.74 -13.79
N CYS A 663 -3.14 -16.72 -12.91
CA CYS A 663 -2.00 -17.62 -12.94
C CYS A 663 -1.99 -18.46 -11.67
N LEU A 664 -1.85 -19.78 -11.80
CA LEU A 664 -1.61 -20.66 -10.66
C LEU A 664 -0.16 -20.50 -10.20
N ARG A 665 0.02 -19.90 -9.02
CA ARG A 665 1.35 -19.63 -8.44
C ARG A 665 1.87 -20.83 -7.65
N ARG A 666 1.00 -21.50 -6.90
CA ARG A 666 1.31 -22.73 -6.17
C ARG A 666 0.06 -23.60 -6.07
N VAL A 667 0.26 -24.91 -6.04
CA VAL A 667 -0.85 -25.87 -5.91
C VAL A 667 -1.36 -25.84 -4.46
N PRO A 668 -2.65 -25.53 -4.21
CA PRO A 668 -3.19 -25.58 -2.86
C PRO A 668 -3.26 -27.02 -2.34
N PRO A 669 -3.08 -27.24 -1.02
CA PRO A 669 -3.37 -28.53 -0.41
C PRO A 669 -4.82 -28.93 -0.69
N ALA A 670 -5.06 -30.22 -0.91
CA ALA A 670 -6.38 -30.73 -1.29
C ALA A 670 -7.48 -30.34 -0.28
N GLU A 671 -7.12 -30.25 1.01
CA GLU A 671 -8.00 -29.88 2.13
C GLU A 671 -8.54 -28.44 2.04
N VAL A 672 -7.83 -27.56 1.34
CA VAL A 672 -8.16 -26.15 1.17
C VAL A 672 -9.13 -25.94 0.00
N LEU A 673 -9.16 -26.87 -0.95
CA LEU A 673 -9.95 -26.77 -2.18
C LEU A 673 -11.39 -27.21 -1.93
N ARG A 674 -12.36 -26.29 -2.13
CA ARG A 674 -13.79 -26.60 -2.08
C ARG A 674 -14.54 -25.93 -3.23
N GLY A 675 -15.54 -26.62 -3.78
CA GLY A 675 -16.41 -26.08 -4.82
C GLY A 675 -15.62 -25.55 -6.04
N GLN A 676 -15.90 -24.31 -6.44
CA GLN A 676 -15.28 -23.66 -7.60
C GLN A 676 -13.75 -23.57 -7.51
N ASP A 677 -13.16 -23.46 -6.31
CA ASP A 677 -11.71 -23.36 -6.12
C ASP A 677 -10.97 -24.56 -6.72
N ALA A 678 -11.49 -25.77 -6.52
CA ALA A 678 -10.91 -26.99 -7.03
C ALA A 678 -10.91 -27.00 -8.58
N ALA A 679 -12.01 -26.56 -9.18
CA ALA A 679 -12.16 -26.50 -10.63
C ALA A 679 -11.27 -25.41 -11.25
N VAL A 680 -11.19 -24.23 -10.64
CA VAL A 680 -10.28 -23.15 -11.05
C VAL A 680 -8.84 -23.64 -11.04
N VAL A 681 -8.41 -24.26 -9.94
CA VAL A 681 -7.04 -24.77 -9.80
C VAL A 681 -6.76 -25.88 -10.81
N ALA A 682 -7.70 -26.80 -11.02
CA ALA A 682 -7.54 -27.87 -12.00
C ALA A 682 -7.34 -27.31 -13.42
N VAL A 683 -8.14 -26.32 -13.82
CA VAL A 683 -8.04 -25.69 -15.15
C VAL A 683 -6.74 -24.88 -15.30
N LEU A 684 -6.34 -24.13 -14.27
CA LEU A 684 -5.14 -23.28 -14.33
C LEU A 684 -3.82 -24.07 -14.21
N ARG A 685 -3.85 -25.39 -13.95
CA ARG A 685 -2.66 -26.25 -14.05
C ARG A 685 -2.09 -26.30 -15.47
N ASP A 686 -2.95 -26.14 -16.48
CA ASP A 686 -2.52 -26.09 -17.88
C ASP A 686 -1.89 -24.72 -18.23
N GLY A 687 -1.79 -23.80 -17.27
CA GLY A 687 -1.19 -22.47 -17.38
C GLY A 687 -2.21 -21.34 -17.32
N PRO A 688 -1.77 -20.08 -17.55
CA PRO A 688 -2.60 -18.91 -17.35
C PRO A 688 -3.77 -18.84 -18.35
N LEU A 689 -4.87 -18.23 -17.90
CA LEU A 689 -6.04 -17.92 -18.72
C LEU A 689 -6.61 -16.56 -18.37
N THR A 690 -7.15 -15.86 -19.37
CA THR A 690 -7.92 -14.65 -19.12
C THR A 690 -9.16 -14.97 -18.28
N ARG A 691 -9.63 -14.00 -17.47
CA ARG A 691 -10.86 -14.20 -16.67
C ARG A 691 -12.05 -14.68 -17.52
N PRO A 692 -12.33 -14.11 -18.72
CA PRO A 692 -13.39 -14.61 -19.58
C PRO A 692 -13.14 -16.02 -20.13
N ALA A 693 -11.89 -16.38 -20.45
CA ALA A 693 -11.56 -17.72 -20.92
C ALA A 693 -11.73 -18.77 -19.81
N LEU A 694 -11.27 -18.46 -18.58
CA LEU A 694 -11.43 -19.33 -17.42
C LEU A 694 -12.91 -19.53 -17.08
N ALA A 695 -13.71 -18.46 -17.06
CA ALA A 695 -15.14 -18.56 -16.82
C ALA A 695 -15.84 -19.49 -17.83
N ARG A 696 -15.55 -19.34 -19.13
CA ARG A 696 -16.07 -20.25 -20.18
C ARG A 696 -15.64 -21.70 -19.96
N ARG A 697 -14.37 -21.94 -19.59
CA ARG A 697 -13.86 -23.29 -19.32
C ARG A 697 -14.53 -23.96 -18.13
N LEU A 698 -14.97 -23.17 -17.15
CA LEU A 698 -15.72 -23.64 -15.98
C LEU A 698 -17.23 -23.74 -16.22
N GLY A 699 -17.71 -23.46 -17.45
CA GLY A 699 -19.13 -23.46 -17.77
C GLY A 699 -19.91 -22.29 -17.15
N LEU A 700 -19.22 -21.23 -16.73
CA LEU A 700 -19.84 -20.03 -16.17
C LEU A 700 -20.32 -19.10 -17.28
N VAL A 701 -21.51 -18.52 -17.09
CA VAL A 701 -22.11 -17.57 -18.04
C VAL A 701 -21.46 -16.19 -18.02
N SER A 702 -20.68 -15.88 -16.99
CA SER A 702 -19.98 -14.59 -16.84
C SER A 702 -18.74 -14.72 -15.98
N ALA A 703 -17.70 -13.93 -16.29
CA ALA A 703 -16.50 -13.80 -15.47
C ALA A 703 -16.73 -13.12 -14.11
N HIS A 704 -17.90 -12.52 -13.89
CA HIS A 704 -18.30 -12.02 -12.55
C HIS A 704 -18.68 -13.14 -11.58
N LEU A 705 -18.97 -14.35 -12.10
CA LEU A 705 -19.24 -15.54 -11.28
C LEU A 705 -17.97 -16.31 -10.91
N LEU A 706 -16.81 -15.75 -11.24
CA LEU A 706 -15.51 -16.32 -10.93
C LEU A 706 -14.99 -15.75 -9.60
N PHE A 707 -15.07 -16.55 -8.54
CA PHE A 707 -14.68 -16.20 -7.18
C PHE A 707 -13.27 -16.72 -6.89
N THR A 708 -12.28 -15.86 -7.03
CA THR A 708 -10.86 -16.22 -6.82
C THR A 708 -10.23 -15.55 -5.60
N ASP A 709 -10.94 -14.66 -4.92
CA ASP A 709 -10.40 -13.82 -3.84
C ASP A 709 -9.78 -14.64 -2.70
N ALA A 710 -10.38 -15.79 -2.34
CA ALA A 710 -9.83 -16.67 -1.31
C ALA A 710 -8.50 -17.33 -1.73
N LEU A 711 -8.39 -17.72 -3.00
CA LEU A 711 -7.16 -18.30 -3.54
C LEU A 711 -6.08 -17.24 -3.75
N GLU A 712 -6.46 -16.04 -4.19
CA GLU A 712 -5.56 -14.90 -4.39
C GLU A 712 -5.03 -14.35 -3.06
N SER A 713 -5.90 -14.12 -2.07
CA SER A 713 -5.48 -13.65 -0.73
C SER A 713 -4.58 -14.63 0.00
N ARG A 714 -4.73 -15.93 -0.27
CA ARG A 714 -3.83 -16.99 0.21
C ARG A 714 -2.61 -17.18 -0.70
N GLY A 715 -2.42 -16.39 -1.74
CA GLY A 715 -1.26 -16.46 -2.64
C GLY A 715 -1.18 -17.73 -3.49
N TYR A 716 -2.28 -18.47 -3.65
CA TYR A 716 -2.37 -19.60 -4.57
C TYR A 716 -2.49 -19.18 -6.02
N LEU A 717 -3.23 -18.10 -6.25
CA LEU A 717 -3.33 -17.43 -7.54
C LEU A 717 -2.66 -16.08 -7.50
N ILE A 718 -2.18 -15.62 -8.65
CA ILE A 718 -1.71 -14.26 -8.87
C ILE A 718 -2.29 -13.75 -10.19
N ARG A 719 -2.64 -12.46 -10.23
CA ARG A 719 -3.10 -11.80 -11.46
C ARG A 719 -1.91 -11.36 -12.29
N SER A 720 -2.07 -11.43 -13.60
CA SER A 720 -1.30 -10.63 -14.55
C SER A 720 -2.23 -9.67 -15.27
N ALA A 721 -1.77 -8.44 -15.45
CA ALA A 721 -2.53 -7.35 -16.03
C ALA A 721 -1.57 -6.38 -16.74
N PHE A 722 -2.11 -5.37 -17.41
CA PHE A 722 -1.32 -4.29 -17.99
C PHE A 722 -0.67 -3.46 -16.88
N THR A 723 0.64 -3.21 -16.98
CA THR A 723 1.42 -2.49 -15.94
C THR A 723 2.33 -1.39 -16.54
N PRO A 724 2.92 -0.49 -15.72
CA PRO A 724 3.95 0.43 -16.21
C PRO A 724 5.15 -0.30 -16.84
N THR A 725 5.53 -1.48 -16.34
CA THR A 725 6.57 -2.32 -16.97
C THR A 725 6.21 -2.68 -18.40
N ASP A 726 4.94 -2.97 -18.71
CA ASP A 726 4.50 -3.19 -20.10
C ASP A 726 4.63 -1.92 -20.94
N VAL A 727 4.29 -0.75 -20.41
CA VAL A 727 4.46 0.52 -21.12
C VAL A 727 5.93 0.76 -21.48
N LEU A 728 6.86 0.55 -20.54
CA LEU A 728 8.29 0.73 -20.78
C LEU A 728 8.83 -0.28 -21.82
N HIS A 729 8.39 -1.54 -21.78
CA HIS A 729 8.74 -2.55 -22.78
C HIS A 729 8.21 -2.20 -24.17
N ALA A 730 6.95 -1.78 -24.27
CA ALA A 730 6.34 -1.38 -25.54
C ALA A 730 7.07 -0.18 -26.18
N ARG A 731 7.63 0.72 -25.35
CA ARG A 731 8.42 1.89 -25.77
C ARG A 731 9.90 1.59 -26.01
N GLY A 732 10.39 0.40 -25.62
CA GLY A 732 11.81 0.05 -25.69
C GLY A 732 12.71 0.74 -24.65
N GLU A 733 12.10 1.36 -23.62
CA GLU A 733 12.80 2.05 -22.53
C GLU A 733 13.26 1.08 -21.42
N LEU A 734 12.66 -0.12 -21.39
CA LEU A 734 13.07 -1.24 -20.54
C LEU A 734 13.00 -2.54 -21.37
N THR A 735 14.04 -3.37 -21.33
CA THR A 735 14.17 -4.57 -22.17
C THR A 735 14.57 -5.79 -21.34
N LEU A 736 13.69 -6.19 -20.42
CA LEU A 736 13.87 -7.41 -19.62
C LEU A 736 13.41 -8.67 -20.37
N TRP A 737 12.38 -8.54 -21.20
CA TRP A 737 11.85 -9.59 -22.08
C TRP A 737 11.47 -9.04 -23.45
N GLU A 738 11.05 -9.93 -24.35
CA GLU A 738 10.52 -9.57 -25.65
C GLU A 738 9.28 -8.66 -25.52
N ALA A 739 9.29 -7.57 -26.28
CA ALA A 739 8.31 -6.49 -26.15
C ALA A 739 6.95 -6.74 -26.84
N ASP A 740 6.80 -7.85 -27.59
CA ASP A 740 5.60 -8.13 -28.38
C ASP A 740 4.32 -8.19 -27.53
N ALA A 741 4.36 -8.94 -26.42
CA ALA A 741 3.21 -9.06 -25.52
C ALA A 741 2.77 -7.68 -25.01
N SER A 742 3.71 -6.82 -24.62
CA SER A 742 3.41 -5.47 -24.15
C SER A 742 2.89 -4.55 -25.25
N ARG A 743 3.41 -4.65 -26.49
CA ARG A 743 2.88 -3.88 -27.64
C ARG A 743 1.44 -4.26 -27.94
N HIS A 744 1.12 -5.55 -27.94
CA HIS A 744 -0.25 -6.02 -28.15
C HIS A 744 -1.16 -5.62 -26.99
N ALA A 745 -0.69 -5.75 -25.75
CA ALA A 745 -1.43 -5.32 -24.56
C ALA A 745 -1.74 -3.82 -24.58
N LEU A 746 -0.75 -2.98 -24.91
CA LEU A 746 -0.93 -1.53 -25.01
C LEU A 746 -1.96 -1.17 -26.09
N ARG A 747 -1.92 -1.83 -27.26
CA ARG A 747 -2.91 -1.65 -28.33
C ARG A 747 -4.33 -1.98 -27.84
N LEU A 748 -4.50 -3.14 -27.20
CA LEU A 748 -5.79 -3.59 -26.68
C LEU A 748 -6.32 -2.66 -25.57
N PHE A 749 -5.44 -2.28 -24.63
CA PHE A 749 -5.79 -1.37 -23.56
C PHE A 749 -6.20 0.00 -24.10
N ALA A 750 -5.46 0.52 -25.08
CA ALA A 750 -5.75 1.82 -25.70
C ALA A 750 -7.09 1.83 -26.43
N ASP A 751 -7.43 0.76 -27.15
CA ASP A 751 -8.75 0.59 -27.75
C ASP A 751 -9.86 0.58 -26.68
N LEU A 752 -9.70 -0.23 -25.64
CA LEU A 752 -10.67 -0.31 -24.56
C LEU A 752 -10.86 1.03 -23.87
N TYR A 753 -9.78 1.77 -23.65
CA TYR A 753 -9.76 3.09 -23.03
C TYR A 753 -10.35 4.19 -23.92
N GLY A 754 -10.21 4.07 -25.25
CA GLY A 754 -10.66 5.06 -26.23
C GLY A 754 -9.64 6.16 -26.54
N ALA A 755 -8.34 5.84 -26.52
CA ALA A 755 -7.27 6.76 -26.91
C ALA A 755 -6.20 6.06 -27.75
N SER A 756 -5.22 6.80 -28.28
CA SER A 756 -4.11 6.17 -29.00
C SER A 756 -3.16 5.43 -28.02
N PRO A 757 -2.45 4.38 -28.48
CA PRO A 757 -1.40 3.72 -27.70
C PRO A 757 -0.37 4.70 -27.13
N THR A 758 -0.01 5.73 -27.90
CA THR A 758 0.95 6.77 -27.49
C THR A 758 0.40 7.60 -26.33
N ASP A 759 -0.87 8.01 -26.40
CA ASP A 759 -1.50 8.83 -25.36
C ASP A 759 -1.69 8.04 -24.06
N VAL A 760 -2.10 6.78 -24.16
CA VAL A 760 -2.20 5.89 -22.99
C VAL A 760 -0.83 5.70 -22.34
N ALA A 761 0.20 5.42 -23.14
CA ALA A 761 1.55 5.28 -22.62
C ALA A 761 1.99 6.56 -21.88
N ALA A 762 1.81 7.74 -22.49
CA ALA A 762 2.13 9.02 -21.87
C ALA A 762 1.33 9.25 -20.57
N ALA A 763 0.03 8.94 -20.55
CA ALA A 763 -0.82 9.08 -19.37
C ALA A 763 -0.39 8.16 -18.22
N VAL A 764 0.00 6.91 -18.51
CA VAL A 764 0.53 5.98 -17.49
C VAL A 764 1.84 6.52 -16.91
N ILE A 765 2.77 6.97 -17.75
CA ILE A 765 4.04 7.56 -17.29
C ILE A 765 3.77 8.81 -16.42
N ALA A 766 2.90 9.71 -16.86
CA ALA A 766 2.52 10.91 -16.10
C ALA A 766 1.90 10.56 -14.74
N ALA A 767 1.05 9.53 -14.67
CA ALA A 767 0.47 9.07 -13.42
C ALA A 767 1.52 8.50 -12.44
N VAL A 768 2.53 7.78 -12.94
CA VAL A 768 3.66 7.30 -12.14
C VAL A 768 4.52 8.47 -11.64
N VAL A 769 4.92 9.37 -12.54
CA VAL A 769 5.72 10.57 -12.22
C VAL A 769 5.03 11.44 -11.16
N ARG A 770 3.71 11.66 -11.29
CA ARG A 770 2.92 12.36 -10.28
C ARG A 770 3.10 11.74 -8.90
N LYS A 771 2.87 10.43 -8.77
CA LYS A 771 2.95 9.73 -7.48
C LYS A 771 4.36 9.75 -6.89
N LEU A 772 5.40 9.70 -7.73
CA LEU A 772 6.79 9.87 -7.29
C LEU A 772 7.05 11.30 -6.75
N CYS A 773 6.52 12.33 -7.42
CA CYS A 773 6.61 13.71 -6.91
C CYS A 773 5.87 13.86 -5.56
N GLU A 774 4.67 13.29 -5.44
CA GLU A 774 3.92 13.25 -4.18
C GLU A 774 4.72 12.57 -3.07
N GLN A 775 5.43 11.49 -3.38
CA GLN A 775 6.29 10.79 -2.42
C GLN A 775 7.44 11.67 -1.94
N VAL A 776 8.15 12.37 -2.84
CA VAL A 776 9.23 13.30 -2.47
C VAL A 776 8.72 14.41 -1.54
N ILE A 777 7.62 15.06 -1.94
CA ILE A 777 7.04 16.17 -1.17
C ILE A 777 6.58 15.68 0.20
N ARG A 778 5.84 14.57 0.26
CA ARG A 778 5.34 13.99 1.51
C ARG A 778 6.50 13.59 2.44
N ARG A 779 7.57 13.02 1.89
CA ARG A 779 8.72 12.56 2.67
C ARG A 779 9.45 13.71 3.35
N GLU A 780 9.56 14.86 2.68
CA GLU A 780 10.31 16.00 3.18
C GLU A 780 9.47 16.94 4.05
N THR A 781 8.19 17.12 3.72
CA THR A 781 7.33 18.12 4.37
C THR A 781 6.32 17.52 5.35
N GLY A 782 6.02 16.23 5.23
CA GLY A 782 4.90 15.59 5.94
C GLY A 782 3.52 16.05 5.45
N ILE A 783 3.43 16.89 4.42
CA ILE A 783 2.16 17.42 3.89
C ILE A 783 1.40 16.30 3.18
N ASP A 784 0.09 16.24 3.43
CA ASP A 784 -0.80 15.38 2.66
C ASP A 784 -1.13 16.04 1.32
N THR A 785 -0.52 15.52 0.26
CA THR A 785 -0.72 15.98 -1.12
C THR A 785 -2.12 15.69 -1.67
N SER A 786 -2.96 14.94 -0.95
CA SER A 786 -4.35 14.68 -1.33
C SER A 786 -5.27 15.88 -1.12
N VAL A 787 -4.84 16.86 -0.33
CA VAL A 787 -5.56 18.10 -0.09
C VAL A 787 -5.72 18.87 -1.41
N PRO A 788 -6.94 19.30 -1.79
CA PRO A 788 -7.22 19.86 -3.12
C PRO A 788 -6.28 20.98 -3.56
N GLU A 789 -5.94 21.88 -2.65
CA GLU A 789 -5.06 23.02 -2.90
C GLU A 789 -3.63 22.57 -3.23
N CYS A 790 -3.12 21.55 -2.52
CA CYS A 790 -1.80 20.98 -2.80
C CYS A 790 -1.81 20.19 -4.11
N ALA A 791 -2.88 19.43 -4.37
CA ALA A 791 -3.07 18.70 -5.61
C ALA A 791 -3.06 19.64 -6.83
N GLN A 792 -3.78 20.76 -6.75
CA GLN A 792 -3.82 21.78 -7.82
C GLN A 792 -2.44 22.39 -8.11
N LEU A 793 -1.65 22.71 -7.09
CA LEU A 793 -0.29 23.23 -7.27
C LEU A 793 0.62 22.19 -7.93
N LEU A 794 0.48 20.92 -7.55
CA LEU A 794 1.23 19.83 -8.18
C LEU A 794 0.78 19.58 -9.62
N ASP A 795 -0.52 19.63 -9.91
CA ASP A 795 -1.07 19.56 -11.27
C ASP A 795 -0.54 20.68 -12.16
N HIS A 796 -0.42 21.88 -11.60
CA HIS A 796 0.12 23.03 -12.30
C HIS A 796 1.62 22.88 -12.58
N ALA A 797 2.39 22.33 -11.64
CA ALA A 797 3.81 21.97 -11.86
C ALA A 797 3.98 20.85 -12.90
N LEU A 798 3.15 19.80 -12.84
CA LEU A 798 3.18 18.66 -13.77
C LEU A 798 2.84 19.07 -15.20
N SER A 799 1.89 19.98 -15.37
CA SER A 799 1.52 20.54 -16.67
C SER A 799 2.48 21.63 -17.16
N GLN A 800 3.51 21.98 -16.38
CA GLN A 800 4.41 23.12 -16.65
C GLN A 800 3.64 24.42 -16.91
N GLY A 801 2.46 24.57 -16.29
CA GLY A 801 1.56 25.69 -16.49
C GLY A 801 0.89 25.76 -17.87
N ASN A 802 0.80 24.66 -18.64
CA ASN A 802 0.13 24.64 -19.94
C ASN A 802 -1.29 25.24 -19.85
N GLY A 803 -1.51 26.33 -20.59
CA GLY A 803 -2.78 27.07 -20.61
C GLY A 803 -2.96 28.13 -19.52
N SER A 804 -2.00 28.29 -18.59
CA SER A 804 -2.01 29.32 -17.55
C SER A 804 -0.98 30.42 -17.82
N ARG A 805 -1.28 31.66 -17.40
CA ARG A 805 -0.31 32.78 -17.39
C ARG A 805 0.63 32.75 -16.18
N LEU A 806 0.31 31.90 -15.20
CA LEU A 806 1.13 31.67 -14.01
C LEU A 806 1.93 30.38 -14.23
N SER A 807 3.17 30.33 -13.75
CA SER A 807 3.99 29.11 -13.66
C SER A 807 4.33 28.84 -12.19
N PHE A 808 4.11 27.61 -11.71
CA PHE A 808 4.54 27.16 -10.39
C PHE A 808 5.52 26.01 -10.56
N GLN A 809 6.71 26.15 -9.99
CA GLN A 809 7.71 25.09 -9.99
C GLN A 809 8.31 24.98 -8.58
N PRO A 810 8.16 23.85 -7.88
CA PRO A 810 8.86 23.60 -6.63
C PRO A 810 10.36 23.52 -6.88
N HIS A 811 11.18 23.89 -5.89
CA HIS A 811 12.64 23.74 -5.93
C HIS A 811 13.11 22.86 -4.77
N TYR A 812 13.53 21.64 -5.10
CA TYR A 812 14.03 20.66 -4.14
C TYR A 812 15.54 20.80 -3.96
N ARG A 813 15.97 20.99 -2.70
CA ARG A 813 17.35 21.44 -2.38
C ARG A 813 18.37 20.32 -2.16
N ARG A 814 17.91 19.09 -1.94
CA ARG A 814 18.80 17.94 -1.74
C ARG A 814 18.93 17.17 -3.06
N PRO A 815 20.08 16.53 -3.32
CA PRO A 815 20.19 15.58 -4.43
C PRO A 815 19.17 14.44 -4.28
N LEU A 816 18.47 14.13 -5.36
CA LEU A 816 17.67 12.92 -5.53
C LEU A 816 18.57 11.82 -6.06
N VAL A 817 18.85 10.80 -5.26
CA VAL A 817 19.57 9.60 -5.74
C VAL A 817 18.53 8.53 -6.05
N ALA A 818 18.33 8.23 -7.32
CA ALA A 818 17.32 7.27 -7.74
C ALA A 818 17.96 5.94 -8.18
N ILE A 819 17.49 4.84 -7.58
CA ILE A 819 17.97 3.48 -7.83
C ILE A 819 16.80 2.52 -8.09
N GLY A 820 17.12 1.34 -8.64
CA GLY A 820 16.14 0.38 -9.13
C GLY A 820 16.04 0.39 -10.67
N ALA A 821 15.49 -0.68 -11.25
CA ALA A 821 15.52 -0.88 -12.70
C ALA A 821 14.83 0.22 -13.54
N PRO A 822 13.65 0.76 -13.16
CA PRO A 822 12.91 1.67 -14.03
C PRO A 822 13.23 3.16 -13.82
N VAL A 823 14.19 3.50 -12.96
CA VAL A 823 14.40 4.90 -12.55
C VAL A 823 14.80 5.82 -13.71
N HIS A 824 15.54 5.31 -14.69
CA HIS A 824 15.93 6.07 -15.88
C HIS A 824 14.73 6.57 -16.69
N ALA A 825 13.58 5.89 -16.63
CA ALA A 825 12.38 6.26 -17.37
C ALA A 825 11.55 7.36 -16.69
N TYR A 826 11.65 7.49 -15.36
CA TYR A 826 10.76 8.37 -14.58
C TYR A 826 11.49 9.58 -13.97
N PHE A 827 12.68 9.35 -13.43
CA PHE A 827 13.33 10.34 -12.57
C PHE A 827 13.86 11.59 -13.25
N PRO A 828 14.29 11.59 -14.53
CA PRO A 828 14.58 12.83 -15.25
C PRO A 828 13.40 13.79 -15.19
N THR A 829 12.19 13.32 -15.52
CA THR A 829 10.97 14.12 -15.47
C THR A 829 10.61 14.55 -14.04
N VAL A 830 10.77 13.66 -13.05
CA VAL A 830 10.53 14.01 -11.62
C VAL A 830 11.47 15.14 -11.18
N ALA A 831 12.75 15.05 -11.52
CA ALA A 831 13.74 16.06 -11.16
C ALA A 831 13.48 17.41 -11.84
N ASP A 832 13.06 17.40 -13.11
CA ASP A 832 12.67 18.61 -13.84
C ASP A 832 11.45 19.30 -13.20
N ILE A 833 10.42 18.53 -12.82
CA ILE A 833 9.23 19.06 -12.14
C ILE A 833 9.60 19.64 -10.77
N LEU A 834 10.47 18.96 -10.04
CA LEU A 834 10.91 19.36 -8.70
C LEU A 834 12.04 20.39 -8.70
N ASN A 835 12.54 20.79 -9.87
CA ASN A 835 13.73 21.63 -10.06
C ASN A 835 14.85 21.22 -9.08
N GLY A 836 15.15 19.91 -9.04
CA GLY A 836 16.08 19.30 -8.11
C GLY A 836 17.27 18.67 -8.81
N GLU A 837 18.40 18.56 -8.11
CA GLU A 837 19.55 17.80 -8.59
C GLU A 837 19.23 16.30 -8.61
N LEU A 838 19.52 15.63 -9.73
CA LEU A 838 19.30 14.19 -9.89
C LEU A 838 20.63 13.46 -10.06
N VAL A 839 20.81 12.38 -9.30
CA VAL A 839 21.90 11.44 -9.44
C VAL A 839 21.33 10.07 -9.80
N LEU A 840 21.69 9.60 -11.00
CA LEU A 840 21.41 8.25 -11.48
C LEU A 840 22.73 7.48 -11.51
N PRO A 841 23.09 6.77 -10.43
CA PRO A 841 24.37 6.09 -10.35
C PRO A 841 24.46 4.93 -11.36
N PRO A 842 25.68 4.54 -11.78
CA PRO A 842 25.85 3.30 -12.54
C PRO A 842 25.41 2.10 -11.70
N HIS A 843 24.93 1.04 -12.36
CA HIS A 843 24.42 -0.18 -11.69
C HIS A 843 23.24 0.06 -10.72
N ALA A 844 22.49 1.15 -10.92
CA ALA A 844 21.30 1.50 -10.13
C ALA A 844 20.31 0.34 -9.96
N GLU A 845 20.18 -0.55 -10.95
CA GLU A 845 19.24 -1.67 -10.98
C GLU A 845 19.58 -2.83 -10.03
N VAL A 846 20.79 -2.84 -9.47
CA VAL A 846 21.30 -3.82 -8.48
C VAL A 846 21.93 -3.13 -7.26
N ALA A 847 21.57 -1.86 -7.00
CA ALA A 847 22.15 -1.06 -5.93
C ALA A 847 21.97 -1.71 -4.54
N ASN A 848 20.85 -2.37 -4.27
CA ASN A 848 20.62 -3.19 -3.08
C ASN A 848 21.70 -4.24 -2.84
N ALA A 849 22.03 -5.05 -3.85
CA ALA A 849 23.05 -6.09 -3.77
C ALA A 849 24.46 -5.48 -3.66
N VAL A 850 24.73 -4.36 -4.35
CA VAL A 850 25.97 -3.60 -4.15
C VAL A 850 26.09 -3.10 -2.71
N GLY A 851 25.00 -2.57 -2.15
CA GLY A 851 24.94 -2.14 -0.76
C GLY A 851 25.23 -3.28 0.20
N ALA A 852 24.64 -4.46 -0.02
CA ALA A 852 24.93 -5.64 0.79
C ALA A 852 26.43 -5.99 0.79
N ALA A 853 27.10 -5.89 -0.38
CA ALA A 853 28.54 -6.15 -0.48
C ALA A 853 29.42 -5.03 0.11
N ALA A 854 28.99 -3.77 -0.01
CA ALA A 854 29.75 -2.60 0.44
C ALA A 854 29.57 -2.28 1.94
N SER A 855 28.58 -2.87 2.59
CA SER A 855 28.31 -2.66 4.01
C SER A 855 29.42 -3.17 4.93
N GLU A 856 29.58 -2.51 6.06
CA GLU A 856 30.52 -2.88 7.12
C GLU A 856 29.76 -3.34 8.37
N VAL A 857 30.42 -4.05 9.28
CA VAL A 857 29.89 -4.31 10.62
C VAL A 857 29.86 -2.99 11.37
N LEU A 858 28.72 -2.66 11.98
CA LEU A 858 28.57 -1.47 12.82
C LEU A 858 27.77 -1.83 14.08
N VAL A 859 28.32 -1.49 15.24
CA VAL A 859 27.69 -1.68 16.53
C VAL A 859 27.68 -0.36 17.29
N ARG A 860 26.51 0.01 17.80
CA ARG A 860 26.31 1.14 18.72
C ARG A 860 26.05 0.59 20.12
N GLU A 861 26.71 1.21 21.10
CA GLU A 861 26.49 0.98 22.53
C GLU A 861 26.18 2.28 23.23
N VAL A 862 25.22 2.22 24.15
CA VAL A 862 24.76 3.38 24.90
C VAL A 862 24.86 3.07 26.39
N VAL A 863 25.58 3.92 27.11
CA VAL A 863 25.70 3.86 28.58
C VAL A 863 25.14 5.15 29.16
N THR A 864 24.28 5.03 30.17
CA THR A 864 23.69 6.21 30.82
C THR A 864 24.20 6.38 32.24
N VAL A 865 24.42 7.62 32.66
CA VAL A 865 24.79 7.99 34.03
C VAL A 865 23.72 8.91 34.59
N ARG A 866 23.21 8.62 35.78
CA ARG A 866 22.16 9.40 36.46
C ARG A 866 22.48 9.60 37.94
N PRO A 867 21.96 10.66 38.59
CA PRO A 867 21.96 10.76 40.04
C PRO A 867 21.15 9.61 40.66
N GLY A 868 21.65 9.03 41.75
CA GLY A 868 20.94 8.09 42.60
C GLY A 868 20.38 8.77 43.87
N ASP A 869 19.50 8.07 44.58
CA ASP A 869 18.76 8.60 45.73
C ASP A 869 19.66 8.96 46.93
N THR A 870 20.85 8.37 47.01
CA THR A 870 21.83 8.52 48.10
C THR A 870 22.92 9.57 47.81
N GLY A 871 22.80 10.35 46.72
CA GLY A 871 23.83 11.29 46.28
C GLY A 871 24.98 10.66 45.49
N ALA A 872 24.92 9.34 45.24
CA ALA A 872 25.79 8.65 44.31
C ALA A 872 25.35 8.84 42.86
N TYR A 873 26.18 8.43 41.91
CA TYR A 873 25.91 8.41 40.48
C TYR A 873 25.83 6.96 40.00
N LEU A 874 24.71 6.63 39.36
CA LEU A 874 24.39 5.31 38.85
C LEU A 874 24.72 5.24 37.36
N LEU A 875 25.61 4.32 37.02
CA LEU A 875 25.91 3.93 35.64
C LEU A 875 25.03 2.74 35.27
N HIS A 876 24.30 2.87 34.16
CA HIS A 876 23.50 1.81 33.57
C HIS A 876 24.06 1.45 32.18
N SER A 877 24.40 0.19 32.01
CA SER A 877 24.86 -0.40 30.75
C SER A 877 24.19 -1.76 30.53
N ARG A 878 24.38 -2.33 29.34
CA ARG A 878 23.97 -3.72 29.06
C ARG A 878 24.62 -4.76 29.98
N ALA A 879 25.83 -4.49 30.48
CA ALA A 879 26.53 -5.38 31.41
C ALA A 879 25.99 -5.28 32.85
N GLY A 880 25.08 -4.33 33.12
CA GLY A 880 24.47 -4.14 34.42
C GLY A 880 24.70 -2.74 35.00
N ARG A 881 24.46 -2.64 36.31
CA ARG A 881 24.46 -1.39 37.09
C ARG A 881 25.72 -1.29 37.95
N ARG A 882 26.32 -0.11 37.99
CA ARG A 882 27.43 0.25 38.89
C ARG A 882 27.15 1.60 39.57
N GLU A 883 27.67 1.77 40.78
CA GLU A 883 27.49 2.98 41.59
C GLU A 883 28.83 3.67 41.83
N PHE A 884 28.84 5.00 41.76
CA PHE A 884 30.02 5.84 41.89
C PHE A 884 29.73 7.02 42.80
N THR A 885 30.71 7.45 43.59
CA THR A 885 30.57 8.63 44.48
C THR A 885 30.84 9.97 43.77
N SER A 886 31.27 9.94 42.51
CA SER A 886 31.67 11.12 41.74
C SER A 886 31.15 11.05 40.30
N LEU A 887 30.56 12.15 39.81
CA LEU A 887 30.09 12.26 38.42
C LEU A 887 31.25 12.06 37.43
N ALA A 888 32.40 12.68 37.69
CA ALA A 888 33.56 12.56 36.81
C ALA A 888 34.09 11.11 36.73
N ALA A 889 34.04 10.37 37.84
CA ALA A 889 34.40 8.95 37.84
C ALA A 889 33.36 8.11 37.08
N ALA A 890 32.08 8.41 37.25
CA ALA A 890 30.99 7.73 36.56
C ALA A 890 31.04 7.95 35.04
N LEU A 891 31.32 9.18 34.57
CA LEU A 891 31.42 9.50 33.14
C LEU A 891 32.61 8.80 32.47
N ARG A 892 33.79 8.80 33.10
CA ARG A 892 34.95 8.06 32.58
C ARG A 892 34.67 6.56 32.48
N ALA A 893 34.08 5.99 33.54
CA ALA A 893 33.69 4.58 33.53
C ALA A 893 32.61 4.29 32.48
N ALA A 894 31.73 5.25 32.18
CA ALA A 894 30.70 5.11 31.15
C ALA A 894 31.30 5.12 29.74
N GLU A 895 32.28 5.99 29.47
CA GLU A 895 32.99 6.04 28.20
C GLU A 895 33.84 4.78 27.97
N GLU A 896 34.61 4.35 28.98
CA GLU A 896 35.35 3.08 28.93
C GLU A 896 34.41 1.90 28.69
N ALA A 897 33.29 1.82 29.42
CA ALA A 897 32.31 0.75 29.25
C ALA A 897 31.66 0.79 27.86
N ALA A 898 31.24 1.96 27.38
CA ALA A 898 30.62 2.11 26.06
C ALA A 898 31.58 1.65 24.95
N CYS A 899 32.82 2.15 24.95
CA CYS A 899 33.83 1.79 23.96
C CYS A 899 34.18 0.29 24.02
N SER A 900 34.44 -0.23 25.22
CA SER A 900 34.79 -1.65 25.40
C SER A 900 33.66 -2.58 24.96
N LEU A 901 32.41 -2.26 25.29
CA LEU A 901 31.25 -3.05 24.89
C LEU A 901 31.02 -2.97 23.38
N ALA A 902 31.14 -1.77 22.78
CA ALA A 902 30.98 -1.59 21.34
C ALA A 902 32.03 -2.40 20.58
N GLU A 903 33.29 -2.33 20.99
CA GLU A 903 34.39 -3.07 20.36
C GLU A 903 34.23 -4.58 20.54
N GLN A 904 33.95 -5.05 21.75
CA GLN A 904 33.74 -6.48 22.01
C GLN A 904 32.61 -7.02 21.15
N ARG A 905 31.48 -6.32 21.08
CA ARG A 905 30.34 -6.74 20.25
C ARG A 905 30.64 -6.64 18.78
N ALA A 906 31.35 -5.63 18.30
CA ALA A 906 31.75 -5.56 16.89
C ALA A 906 32.64 -6.75 16.52
N ARG A 907 33.56 -7.15 17.40
CA ARG A 907 34.38 -8.36 17.23
C ARG A 907 33.56 -9.64 17.26
N THR A 908 32.61 -9.77 18.21
CA THR A 908 31.67 -10.90 18.25
C THR A 908 30.80 -10.94 17.00
N SER A 909 30.44 -9.79 16.43
CA SER A 909 29.73 -9.67 15.17
C SER A 909 30.62 -9.90 13.95
N GLY A 910 31.94 -10.11 14.11
CA GLY A 910 32.89 -10.50 13.05
C GLY A 910 33.83 -9.39 12.53
N ALA A 911 33.89 -8.22 13.16
CA ALA A 911 34.88 -7.19 12.80
C ALA A 911 36.24 -7.48 13.44
N GLU A 912 37.30 -7.65 12.64
CA GLU A 912 38.64 -7.94 13.16
C GLU A 912 39.36 -6.68 13.66
N THR A 913 39.28 -5.60 12.88
CA THR A 913 39.78 -4.27 13.25
C THR A 913 38.62 -3.29 13.34
N CYS A 914 38.46 -2.64 14.50
CA CYS A 914 37.37 -1.71 14.76
C CYS A 914 37.85 -0.26 14.81
N ARG A 915 37.19 0.63 14.06
CA ARG A 915 37.24 2.08 14.27
C ARG A 915 36.22 2.43 15.35
N LEU A 916 36.69 3.08 16.42
CA LEU A 916 35.86 3.51 17.55
C LEU A 916 35.63 5.03 17.52
N ARG A 917 34.39 5.44 17.79
CA ARG A 917 34.00 6.83 18.04
C ARG A 917 33.07 6.86 19.24
N ALA A 918 33.27 7.77 20.18
CA ALA A 918 32.37 7.98 21.31
C ALA A 918 31.91 9.44 21.36
N GLU A 919 30.64 9.63 21.73
CA GLU A 919 30.04 10.94 21.97
C GLU A 919 29.30 10.94 23.30
N THR A 920 29.52 12.00 24.09
CA THR A 920 28.82 12.20 25.36
C THR A 920 27.82 13.34 25.24
N ARG A 921 26.56 13.08 25.59
CA ARG A 921 25.49 14.07 25.64
C ARG A 921 25.02 14.23 27.08
N ASN A 922 25.21 15.43 27.63
CA ASN A 922 24.76 15.77 28.97
C ASN A 922 23.40 16.45 28.90
N ARG A 923 22.49 16.00 29.75
CA ARG A 923 21.21 16.64 30.02
C ARG A 923 21.27 17.29 31.39
N GLU A 924 21.13 18.60 31.40
CA GLU A 924 21.09 19.41 32.60
C GLU A 924 19.74 20.12 32.69
N GLY A 925 19.23 20.26 33.91
CA GLY A 925 18.08 21.07 34.24
C GLY A 925 18.49 22.29 35.05
N PHE A 926 17.50 23.10 35.40
CA PHE A 926 17.68 24.24 36.29
C PHE A 926 16.80 24.06 37.52
N ALA A 927 17.38 24.25 38.70
CA ALA A 927 16.64 24.37 39.94
C ALA A 927 15.83 25.68 39.96
N ALA A 928 14.91 25.80 40.91
CA ALA A 928 14.12 27.03 41.10
C ALA A 928 14.98 28.27 41.41
N ASP A 929 16.20 28.08 41.91
CA ASP A 929 17.18 29.16 42.17
C ASP A 929 18.09 29.46 40.95
N GLY A 930 17.86 28.81 39.82
CA GLY A 930 18.65 28.96 38.60
C GLY A 930 19.96 28.14 38.56
N SER A 931 20.28 27.37 39.61
CA SER A 931 21.45 26.48 39.60
C SER A 931 21.26 25.31 38.63
N ARG A 932 22.35 24.89 37.97
CA ARG A 932 22.33 23.76 37.02
C ARG A 932 22.30 22.45 37.78
N ILE A 933 21.29 21.62 37.52
CA ILE A 933 21.16 20.27 38.06
C ILE A 933 21.53 19.28 36.96
N PHE A 934 22.48 18.38 37.25
CA PHE A 934 22.74 17.25 36.39
C PHE A 934 21.55 16.27 36.43
N ILE A 935 20.95 15.99 35.28
CA ILE A 935 19.81 15.05 35.17
C ILE A 935 20.32 13.69 34.70
N GLU A 936 21.06 13.68 33.61
CA GLU A 936 21.52 12.46 32.94
C GLU A 936 22.70 12.78 32.02
N ALA A 937 23.61 11.83 31.85
CA ALA A 937 24.52 11.80 30.73
C ALA A 937 24.31 10.51 29.95
N THR A 938 24.37 10.61 28.64
CA THR A 938 24.33 9.48 27.72
C THR A 938 25.65 9.46 26.97
N VAL A 939 26.41 8.38 27.13
CA VAL A 939 27.63 8.11 26.35
C VAL A 939 27.29 7.08 25.30
N GLU A 940 27.46 7.44 24.03
CA GLU A 940 27.24 6.56 22.90
C GLU A 940 28.58 6.26 22.23
N ALA A 941 28.94 4.97 22.13
CA ALA A 941 30.11 4.52 21.39
C ALA A 941 29.67 3.72 20.15
N THR A 942 30.28 4.03 19.01
CA THR A 942 30.12 3.29 17.76
C THR A 942 31.44 2.61 17.39
N ALA A 943 31.39 1.30 17.18
CA ALA A 943 32.47 0.49 16.62
C ALA A 943 32.09 0.07 15.20
N SER A 944 32.99 0.25 14.24
CA SER A 944 32.78 -0.15 12.83
C SER A 944 33.99 -0.86 12.25
N GLY A 945 33.79 -1.84 11.37
CA GLY A 945 34.88 -2.55 10.70
C GLY A 945 34.41 -3.48 9.59
N LYS A 946 35.33 -3.86 8.70
CA LYS A 946 35.05 -4.85 7.65
C LYS A 946 34.86 -6.23 8.27
N GLY A 947 33.90 -6.99 7.74
CA GLY A 947 33.73 -8.39 8.09
C GLY A 947 34.80 -9.23 7.42
N THR A 948 35.74 -9.78 8.19
CA THR A 948 36.75 -10.73 7.70
C THR A 948 36.59 -12.07 8.42
N ARG A 949 37.08 -13.15 7.80
CA ARG A 949 37.15 -14.45 8.49
C ARG A 949 38.09 -14.28 9.68
N ALA A 950 37.65 -14.59 10.90
CA ALA A 950 38.55 -14.66 12.04
C ALA A 950 39.68 -15.65 11.69
N THR A 951 40.89 -15.14 11.46
CA THR A 951 42.06 -16.01 11.29
C THR A 951 42.21 -16.78 12.58
N SER A 952 42.28 -18.11 12.49
CA SER A 952 42.64 -18.94 13.63
C SER A 952 43.96 -18.42 14.24
N PRO A 953 44.19 -18.54 15.56
CA PRO A 953 45.46 -18.13 16.16
C PRO A 953 46.69 -18.81 15.53
N THR A 954 46.49 -19.92 14.81
CA THR A 954 47.50 -20.69 14.09
C THR A 954 47.93 -20.08 12.74
N ASP A 955 47.19 -19.11 12.18
CA ASP A 955 47.56 -18.40 10.93
C ASP A 955 48.38 -17.12 11.15
N ARG A 956 48.58 -16.72 12.41
CA ARG A 956 49.53 -15.64 12.73
C ARG A 956 50.94 -16.19 12.68
N GLY A 957 51.49 -16.25 11.47
CA GLY A 957 52.94 -16.28 11.28
C GLY A 957 53.58 -15.18 12.11
N GLU A 958 54.66 -15.54 12.79
CA GLU A 958 55.48 -14.67 13.63
C GLU A 958 56.00 -13.46 12.82
N GLU A 959 55.21 -12.39 12.71
CA GLU A 959 55.74 -11.07 12.39
C GLU A 959 55.92 -10.30 13.69
N THR A 960 57.12 -10.48 14.25
CA THR A 960 57.69 -9.60 15.26
C THR A 960 57.63 -8.16 14.75
N CYS A 961 56.79 -7.34 15.38
CA CYS A 961 56.79 -5.89 15.25
C CYS A 961 58.16 -5.35 15.69
N ALA A 962 58.98 -4.96 14.73
CA ALA A 962 60.15 -4.14 14.95
C ALA A 962 59.78 -2.67 14.65
N THR A 963 59.90 -1.85 15.70
CA THR A 963 60.13 -0.40 15.72
C THR A 963 59.01 0.59 15.39
N CYS A 964 58.74 1.40 16.44
CA CYS A 964 58.23 2.78 16.54
C CYS A 964 56.71 3.01 16.54
#